data_AF-A0A6C0IVU1-F1
#
_entry.id   AF-A0A6C0IVU1-F1
#
_cell.length_a   1.000
_cell.length_b   1.000
_cell.length_c   1.000
_cell.angle_alpha   90.00
_cell.angle_beta   90.00
_cell.angle_gamma   90.00
#
_symmetry.space_group_name_H-M   'P 1'
#
loop_
_entity.id
_entity.type
_entity.pdbx_description
1 polymer ?
#
loop_
_entity_poly.entity_id
_entity_poly.type
_entity_poly.pdbx_seq_one_letter_code
_entity_poly.pdbx_strand_id
1 'polypeptide(L)'
;MTKWKIIRINNTSSKYDFRLIPNINNNFSDVNFFKHSFFRILVSLSSYLTDGIISDKSTVDSTSLYRIIFNNKSQSIFSFTIDKYNGKSSKYLTIDDKMTKLIFHDDTRVYNINLLQLPDTKIFSSLFTYQSINNISNFLEVNKEAYTHVLNTSDNNYITTGYLNCKKINHLIIDLLVYDKKFFSSKTNVNTSLQRCKILDQNILESLNITPKFEGYCLFIINFTEKYNFKIKKIIPISFDEYLTYIYDLLLPYKYDFNDVNNSNLLKGIEYSDDNVERVAFAIDPDGSKDRDDAIAAFYLKDNNIIYNKEEASHIRLTVHISDTLSYIRPEDSNYYYHYSKFKSNTDYLDKFNLPMMDRILSENKLSLDGDNNDAITINLTYRIIDNENFIIKPFPEIVKIHRSKNLKIIGTTYKKFSESFGLDKDTNFDNDTFNKRFIINCNNKLPRDFNEFVYEGSSLYPNKVKKLIANNLKQLYIFFVNSLNHTGKDTLIKLPSSLSRQTHFDKSNIYLDFSPVDMWSHSLIEYTALESNIYFSYLMYFISKNRITYKNNSYTFDYKLIIDVNETVGKKNTKLLLDNILNDKVIKVSKCGIYRNLYTPSKTATMDNINYYINDEIRRLLIKCATNETNYDTIINNFLVKYNYKIVENTSSIIQFLKLLMALRQLQILVDSKTKLEISYKLISKDLKMKAKYDTFPFSHLDICSLFYTHATSPMRRFIDINVHHFIFNPKSIDYIYRNIDITRINMAVNIGKYINQLVNSYRFIEFISINSNQNKLTMNVKVLDKKRNLIGIEELVNFIALNDIVGIKDGYHSFTIDKYNLPILKKSDSKVFNIFFHMLKKESPNIRKKCQLFLEKIFLVKIIKTICKT
;
A
#
# COMPACT_ATOMS: atom_id res chain seq x y z
N MET A 1 -29.71 16.63 8.21
CA MET A 1 -29.03 15.76 7.23
C MET A 1 -27.94 16.54 6.51
N THR A 2 -26.72 16.00 6.42
CA THR A 2 -25.57 16.66 5.75
C THR A 2 -25.98 17.09 4.35
N LYS A 3 -25.80 18.38 4.04
CA LYS A 3 -26.07 18.95 2.71
C LYS A 3 -24.77 19.10 1.92
N TRP A 4 -24.88 19.62 0.71
CA TRP A 4 -23.71 20.05 -0.05
C TRP A 4 -23.97 21.33 -0.84
N LYS A 5 -22.87 21.93 -1.29
CA LYS A 5 -22.87 23.06 -2.22
C LYS A 5 -21.55 23.12 -2.98
N ILE A 6 -21.50 23.91 -4.04
CA ILE A 6 -20.24 24.34 -4.64
C ILE A 6 -19.88 25.69 -4.01
N ILE A 7 -18.67 25.83 -3.48
CA ILE A 7 -18.17 27.11 -2.95
C ILE A 7 -16.93 27.56 -3.68
N ARG A 8 -16.67 28.87 -3.61
CA ARG A 8 -15.36 29.42 -3.91
C ARG A 8 -14.37 29.03 -2.81
N ILE A 9 -13.19 28.56 -3.18
CA ILE A 9 -12.12 28.16 -2.26
C ILE A 9 -10.87 29.01 -2.49
N ASN A 10 -10.02 29.16 -1.47
CA ASN A 10 -8.72 29.82 -1.63
C ASN A 10 -7.67 28.81 -2.08
N ASN A 11 -7.52 28.65 -3.40
CA ASN A 11 -6.61 27.69 -4.01
C ASN A 11 -6.09 28.23 -5.35
N THR A 12 -4.79 28.07 -5.61
CA THR A 12 -4.14 28.62 -6.81
C THR A 12 -4.55 27.90 -8.10
N SER A 13 -5.00 26.65 -8.02
CA SER A 13 -5.27 25.78 -9.17
C SER A 13 -6.76 25.51 -9.39
N SER A 14 -7.65 26.00 -8.52
CA SER A 14 -9.10 25.85 -8.67
C SER A 14 -9.84 26.94 -7.92
N LYS A 15 -10.81 27.60 -8.55
CA LYS A 15 -11.60 28.64 -7.90
C LYS A 15 -12.76 28.08 -7.09
N TYR A 16 -13.33 26.96 -7.53
CA TYR A 16 -14.48 26.32 -6.90
C TYR A 16 -14.22 24.86 -6.55
N ASP A 17 -14.93 24.35 -5.55
CA ASP A 17 -14.97 22.94 -5.19
C ASP A 17 -16.29 22.55 -4.51
N PHE A 18 -16.59 21.25 -4.52
CA PHE A 18 -17.72 20.67 -3.78
C PHE A 18 -17.45 20.70 -2.28
N ARG A 19 -18.45 21.02 -1.46
CA ARG A 19 -18.34 20.98 0.01
C ARG A 19 -19.54 20.35 0.68
N LEU A 20 -19.28 19.46 1.64
CA LEU A 20 -20.24 18.92 2.58
C LEU A 20 -20.50 20.00 3.63
N ILE A 21 -21.77 20.17 3.94
CA ILE A 21 -22.24 21.05 5.00
C ILE A 21 -22.81 20.13 6.09
N PRO A 22 -22.06 19.89 7.19
CA PRO A 22 -22.57 19.09 8.29
C PRO A 22 -23.72 19.82 9.00
N ASN A 23 -24.55 19.07 9.75
CA ASN A 23 -25.79 19.60 10.33
C ASN A 23 -25.59 20.55 11.52
N ILE A 24 -24.53 20.34 12.28
CA ILE A 24 -24.34 20.93 13.60
C ILE A 24 -22.95 21.56 13.61
N ASN A 25 -22.87 22.88 13.81
CA ASN A 25 -21.65 23.64 14.15
C ASN A 25 -20.37 23.24 13.37
N ASN A 26 -20.46 22.98 12.07
CA ASN A 26 -19.33 22.51 11.26
C ASN A 26 -18.67 21.20 11.73
N ASN A 27 -19.39 20.32 12.43
CA ASN A 27 -18.86 19.05 12.92
C ASN A 27 -18.88 17.93 11.84
N PHE A 28 -17.70 17.53 11.38
CA PHE A 28 -17.49 16.44 10.43
C PHE A 28 -17.32 15.06 11.08
N SER A 29 -17.23 14.95 12.41
CA SER A 29 -17.07 13.66 13.10
C SER A 29 -18.29 12.75 12.98
N ASP A 30 -19.47 13.34 12.84
CA ASP A 30 -20.75 12.65 12.63
C ASP A 30 -21.07 12.39 11.14
N VAL A 31 -20.23 12.89 10.22
CA VAL A 31 -20.48 12.74 8.79
C VAL A 31 -20.18 11.32 8.36
N ASN A 32 -21.21 10.64 7.84
CA ASN A 32 -21.03 9.35 7.19
C ASN A 32 -20.59 9.54 5.74
N PHE A 33 -19.31 9.86 5.54
CA PHE A 33 -18.65 10.09 4.24
C PHE A 33 -18.98 9.06 3.16
N PHE A 34 -19.27 7.84 3.60
CA PHE A 34 -19.66 6.73 2.77
C PHE A 34 -21.00 6.90 2.05
N LYS A 35 -22.02 7.38 2.78
CA LYS A 35 -23.37 7.63 2.26
C LYS A 35 -23.39 8.87 1.36
N HIS A 36 -22.34 9.68 1.38
CA HIS A 36 -22.24 10.96 0.69
C HIS A 36 -21.23 10.92 -0.48
N SER A 37 -21.04 9.74 -1.08
CA SER A 37 -19.96 9.46 -2.02
C SER A 37 -20.31 9.74 -3.50
N PHE A 38 -21.19 10.69 -3.81
CA PHE A 38 -21.67 10.88 -5.21
C PHE A 38 -20.83 11.83 -6.07
N PHE A 39 -19.89 12.59 -5.51
CA PHE A 39 -19.17 13.62 -6.25
C PHE A 39 -18.36 13.10 -7.43
N ARG A 40 -17.65 11.99 -7.28
CA ARG A 40 -16.81 11.47 -8.37
C ARG A 40 -17.64 10.92 -9.52
N ILE A 41 -18.82 10.36 -9.22
CA ILE A 41 -19.77 9.92 -10.25
C ILE A 41 -20.35 11.11 -11.00
N LEU A 42 -20.74 12.17 -10.27
CA LEU A 42 -21.22 13.41 -10.88
C LEU A 42 -20.17 13.95 -11.88
N VAL A 43 -18.90 14.01 -11.45
CA VAL A 43 -17.78 14.43 -12.30
C VAL A 43 -17.67 13.55 -13.54
N SER A 44 -17.58 12.22 -13.37
CA SER A 44 -17.44 11.30 -14.51
C SER A 44 -18.62 11.36 -15.46
N LEU A 45 -19.86 11.23 -14.98
CA LEU A 45 -21.06 11.20 -15.82
C LEU A 45 -21.33 12.53 -16.54
N SER A 46 -20.99 13.66 -15.92
CA SER A 46 -21.18 14.97 -16.56
C SER A 46 -20.42 15.08 -17.86
N SER A 47 -19.25 14.43 -17.94
CA SER A 47 -18.43 14.41 -19.15
C SER A 47 -19.06 13.64 -20.31
N TYR A 48 -19.99 12.72 -20.03
CA TYR A 48 -20.66 11.88 -21.04
C TYR A 48 -22.08 12.32 -21.37
N LEU A 49 -22.76 12.96 -20.41
CA LEU A 49 -24.20 13.24 -20.51
C LEU A 49 -24.51 14.72 -20.71
N THR A 50 -23.63 15.63 -20.27
CA THR A 50 -23.95 17.06 -20.15
C THR A 50 -22.80 17.99 -20.54
N ASP A 51 -21.77 17.50 -21.23
CA ASP A 51 -20.58 18.28 -21.59
C ASP A 51 -19.94 19.01 -20.38
N GLY A 52 -19.93 18.33 -19.23
CA GLY A 52 -19.38 18.82 -17.96
C GLY A 52 -20.30 19.80 -17.21
N ILE A 53 -21.51 20.06 -17.69
CA ILE A 53 -22.44 21.02 -17.06
C ILE A 53 -23.13 20.37 -15.86
N ILE A 54 -23.04 21.04 -14.71
CA ILE A 54 -23.63 20.62 -13.44
C ILE A 54 -24.35 21.79 -12.74
N SER A 55 -25.22 21.47 -11.78
CA SER A 55 -25.85 22.43 -10.85
C SER A 55 -25.57 22.04 -9.39
N ASP A 56 -25.47 23.02 -8.50
CA ASP A 56 -25.38 22.80 -7.04
C ASP A 56 -26.75 22.71 -6.34
N LYS A 57 -27.85 22.85 -7.09
CA LYS A 57 -29.23 22.71 -6.61
C LYS A 57 -29.98 21.63 -7.37
N SER A 58 -30.94 21.00 -6.68
CA SER A 58 -31.76 19.91 -7.21
C SER A 58 -33.06 20.38 -7.90
N THR A 59 -33.34 21.69 -7.94
CA THR A 59 -34.58 22.27 -8.47
C THR A 59 -34.36 23.18 -9.69
N VAL A 60 -35.39 23.25 -10.54
CA VAL A 60 -35.42 23.91 -11.86
C VAL A 60 -35.23 25.43 -11.79
N ASP A 61 -35.48 26.06 -10.64
CA ASP A 61 -35.39 27.53 -10.45
C ASP A 61 -33.97 28.04 -10.12
N SER A 62 -32.92 27.25 -10.40
CA SER A 62 -31.53 27.59 -10.03
C SER A 62 -30.73 28.21 -11.18
N THR A 63 -30.37 29.48 -11.04
CA THR A 63 -29.63 30.27 -12.06
C THR A 63 -28.11 30.03 -12.06
N SER A 64 -27.58 29.18 -11.17
CA SER A 64 -26.14 29.00 -10.99
C SER A 64 -25.67 27.65 -11.54
N LEU A 65 -25.31 27.64 -12.82
CA LEU A 65 -24.65 26.50 -13.44
C LEU A 65 -23.14 26.58 -13.24
N TYR A 66 -22.49 25.41 -13.21
CA TYR A 66 -21.05 25.27 -13.19
C TYR A 66 -20.63 24.33 -14.32
N ARG A 67 -19.38 24.47 -14.76
CA ARG A 67 -18.77 23.57 -15.73
C ARG A 67 -17.55 22.92 -15.10
N ILE A 68 -17.53 21.59 -15.18
CA ILE A 68 -16.35 20.79 -14.92
C ILE A 68 -15.46 20.87 -16.16
N ILE A 69 -14.23 21.32 -15.98
CA ILE A 69 -13.23 21.45 -17.03
C ILE A 69 -12.17 20.37 -16.79
N PHE A 70 -11.98 19.51 -17.78
CA PHE A 70 -10.99 18.44 -17.76
C PHE A 70 -9.69 18.92 -18.42
N ASN A 71 -8.54 18.69 -17.77
CA ASN A 71 -7.25 19.23 -18.23
C ASN A 71 -6.67 18.51 -19.47
N ASN A 72 -7.17 17.32 -19.82
CA ASN A 72 -6.70 16.50 -20.95
C ASN A 72 -7.86 16.09 -21.86
N LYS A 73 -7.56 15.69 -23.11
CA LYS A 73 -8.54 15.08 -24.05
C LYS A 73 -9.16 13.77 -23.53
N SER A 74 -8.50 13.10 -22.59
CA SER A 74 -9.07 11.96 -21.85
C SER A 74 -9.75 12.48 -20.58
N GLN A 75 -11.01 12.10 -20.34
CA GLN A 75 -11.82 12.44 -19.17
C GLN A 75 -11.19 11.94 -17.86
N SER A 76 -10.12 12.61 -17.40
CA SER A 76 -9.46 12.25 -16.16
C SER A 76 -10.32 12.72 -14.99
N ILE A 77 -11.09 11.79 -14.43
CA ILE A 77 -11.88 11.96 -13.19
C ILE A 77 -11.04 12.38 -11.97
N PHE A 78 -9.71 12.35 -12.10
CA PHE A 78 -8.74 12.73 -11.06
C PHE A 78 -8.18 14.15 -11.22
N SER A 79 -8.31 14.76 -12.41
CA SER A 79 -7.74 16.08 -12.70
C SER A 79 -8.76 16.94 -13.45
N PHE A 80 -9.49 17.72 -12.68
CA PHE A 80 -10.49 18.66 -13.19
C PHE A 80 -10.49 19.95 -12.38
N THR A 81 -11.05 21.01 -12.96
CA THR A 81 -11.40 22.25 -12.26
C THR A 81 -12.90 22.51 -12.39
N ILE A 82 -13.42 23.33 -11.48
CA ILE A 82 -14.82 23.77 -11.53
C ILE A 82 -14.79 25.27 -11.72
N ASP A 83 -15.49 25.74 -12.76
CA ASP A 83 -15.71 27.15 -13.02
C ASP A 83 -17.21 27.45 -13.11
N LYS A 84 -17.55 28.72 -12.86
CA LYS A 84 -18.92 29.19 -13.04
C LYS A 84 -19.29 29.19 -14.52
N TYR A 85 -20.46 28.65 -14.86
CA TYR A 85 -20.98 28.64 -16.22
C TYR A 85 -22.04 29.74 -16.38
N ASN A 86 -21.75 30.73 -17.23
CA ASN A 86 -22.63 31.89 -17.43
C ASN A 86 -23.66 31.70 -18.57
N GLY A 87 -23.64 30.56 -19.26
CA GLY A 87 -24.61 30.24 -20.32
C GLY A 87 -25.91 29.65 -19.78
N LYS A 88 -26.91 29.49 -20.65
CA LYS A 88 -28.12 28.68 -20.37
C LYS A 88 -27.88 27.25 -20.87
N SER A 89 -28.33 26.25 -20.11
CA SER A 89 -28.36 24.84 -20.54
C SER A 89 -29.58 24.14 -19.98
N SER A 90 -30.34 23.46 -20.84
CA SER A 90 -31.42 22.56 -20.46
C SER A 90 -30.93 21.14 -20.10
N LYS A 91 -29.64 20.85 -20.34
CA LYS A 91 -28.98 19.59 -19.98
C LYS A 91 -27.96 19.80 -18.89
N TYR A 92 -28.15 19.18 -17.73
CA TYR A 92 -27.23 19.25 -16.60
C TYR A 92 -27.44 18.08 -15.63
N LEU A 93 -26.39 17.77 -14.87
CA LEU A 93 -26.45 16.82 -13.76
C LEU A 93 -26.42 17.55 -12.42
N THR A 94 -27.08 16.98 -11.44
CA THR A 94 -26.99 17.41 -10.04
C THR A 94 -27.10 16.19 -9.12
N ILE A 95 -26.80 16.38 -7.84
CA ILE A 95 -27.03 15.40 -6.78
C ILE A 95 -28.17 15.94 -5.93
N ASP A 96 -29.10 15.08 -5.51
CA ASP A 96 -30.15 15.52 -4.60
C ASP A 96 -29.57 16.03 -3.26
N ASP A 97 -30.34 16.84 -2.54
CA ASP A 97 -29.89 17.48 -1.30
C ASP A 97 -29.40 16.49 -0.23
N LYS A 98 -29.91 15.24 -0.26
CA LYS A 98 -29.55 14.18 0.68
C LYS A 98 -28.34 13.36 0.23
N MET A 99 -27.82 13.57 -0.99
CA MET A 99 -26.83 12.72 -1.63
C MET A 99 -27.19 11.24 -1.64
N THR A 100 -28.40 10.93 -2.08
CA THR A 100 -28.87 9.57 -2.26
C THR A 100 -28.96 9.17 -3.73
N LYS A 101 -29.05 10.14 -4.65
CA LYS A 101 -29.21 9.90 -6.08
C LYS A 101 -28.66 11.02 -6.93
N LEU A 102 -28.32 10.68 -8.17
CA LEU A 102 -28.04 11.63 -9.23
C LEU A 102 -29.32 11.97 -9.98
N ILE A 103 -29.44 13.23 -10.39
CA ILE A 103 -30.55 13.73 -11.18
C ILE A 103 -29.99 14.24 -12.49
N PHE A 104 -30.39 13.61 -13.58
CA PHE A 104 -30.04 14.02 -14.93
C PHE A 104 -31.23 14.73 -15.57
N HIS A 105 -31.05 16.02 -15.84
CA HIS A 105 -31.96 16.82 -16.64
C HIS A 105 -31.51 16.73 -18.10
N ASP A 106 -32.39 16.21 -18.96
CA ASP A 106 -32.20 16.06 -20.40
C ASP A 106 -33.37 16.74 -21.12
N ASP A 107 -33.24 18.04 -21.30
CA ASP A 107 -34.29 18.88 -21.89
C ASP A 107 -35.60 18.80 -21.09
N THR A 108 -36.59 18.06 -21.60
CA THR A 108 -37.90 17.90 -20.96
C THR A 108 -37.98 16.68 -20.02
N ARG A 109 -36.94 15.85 -19.98
CA ARG A 109 -36.92 14.60 -19.20
C ARG A 109 -36.02 14.71 -17.99
N VAL A 110 -36.46 14.10 -16.89
CA VAL A 110 -35.67 14.01 -15.65
C VAL A 110 -35.48 12.55 -15.29
N TYR A 111 -34.22 12.13 -15.21
CA TYR A 111 -33.86 10.76 -14.81
C TYR A 111 -33.29 10.78 -13.39
N ASN A 112 -33.98 10.07 -12.49
CA ASN A 112 -33.43 9.73 -11.18
C ASN A 112 -32.55 8.49 -11.32
N ILE A 113 -31.28 8.60 -10.94
CA ILE A 113 -30.30 7.54 -11.14
C ILE A 113 -29.65 7.19 -9.79
N ASN A 114 -29.76 5.92 -9.40
CA ASN A 114 -29.19 5.36 -8.17
C ASN A 114 -27.95 4.50 -8.49
N LEU A 115 -27.15 4.19 -7.48
CA LEU A 115 -26.11 3.15 -7.59
C LEU A 115 -26.71 1.80 -7.26
N LEU A 116 -26.40 0.78 -8.08
CA LEU A 116 -26.83 -0.58 -7.77
C LEU A 116 -26.18 -1.05 -6.47
N GLN A 117 -24.86 -0.90 -6.39
CA GLN A 117 -24.09 -1.25 -5.21
C GLN A 117 -24.44 -0.34 -4.02
N LEU A 118 -24.54 -0.97 -2.85
CA LEU A 118 -24.57 -0.25 -1.59
C LEU A 118 -23.15 0.14 -1.25
N PRO A 119 -22.96 1.18 -0.45
CA PRO A 119 -21.59 1.62 -0.25
C PRO A 119 -20.73 0.53 0.46
N ASP A 120 -21.30 -0.35 1.32
CA ASP A 120 -20.58 -1.46 2.02
C ASP A 120 -20.51 -2.74 1.18
N THR A 121 -20.86 -2.67 -0.10
CA THR A 121 -20.77 -3.82 -1.00
C THR A 121 -19.32 -4.25 -1.18
N LYS A 122 -19.04 -5.51 -0.86
CA LYS A 122 -17.72 -6.09 -1.07
C LYS A 122 -17.48 -6.33 -2.57
N ILE A 123 -16.38 -5.81 -3.10
CA ILE A 123 -15.97 -6.10 -4.47
C ILE A 123 -15.30 -7.47 -4.61
N PHE A 124 -15.41 -8.06 -5.80
CA PHE A 124 -14.60 -9.21 -6.19
C PHE A 124 -13.11 -8.83 -6.27
N SER A 125 -12.23 -9.83 -6.11
CA SER A 125 -10.77 -9.61 -6.03
C SER A 125 -9.99 -10.10 -7.26
N SER A 126 -10.67 -10.66 -8.26
CA SER A 126 -10.07 -11.14 -9.50
C SER A 126 -10.95 -10.80 -10.70
N LEU A 127 -10.33 -10.26 -11.76
CA LEU A 127 -11.02 -10.10 -13.05
C LEU A 127 -11.19 -11.42 -13.80
N PHE A 128 -10.46 -12.47 -13.40
CA PHE A 128 -10.43 -13.76 -14.13
C PHE A 128 -11.53 -14.73 -13.71
N THR A 129 -12.34 -14.34 -12.73
CA THR A 129 -13.43 -15.15 -12.20
C THR A 129 -14.78 -14.51 -12.49
N TYR A 130 -15.75 -15.31 -12.93
CA TYR A 130 -17.14 -14.93 -13.13
C TYR A 130 -18.08 -16.10 -12.83
N GLN A 131 -19.34 -15.80 -12.54
CA GLN A 131 -20.43 -16.77 -12.50
C GLN A 131 -21.24 -16.69 -13.80
N SER A 132 -21.66 -17.83 -14.36
CA SER A 132 -22.58 -17.84 -15.51
C SER A 132 -24.04 -17.78 -15.05
N ILE A 133 -24.84 -16.93 -15.70
CA ILE A 133 -26.28 -16.77 -15.43
C ILE A 133 -27.08 -17.10 -16.68
N ASN A 134 -27.86 -18.18 -16.63
CA ASN A 134 -28.75 -18.60 -17.73
C ASN A 134 -30.15 -17.98 -17.65
N ASN A 135 -30.59 -17.60 -16.44
CA ASN A 135 -31.90 -17.00 -16.19
C ASN A 135 -31.75 -15.91 -15.12
N ILE A 136 -32.00 -14.65 -15.49
CA ILE A 136 -31.79 -13.50 -14.61
C ILE A 136 -32.79 -13.45 -13.46
N SER A 137 -34.03 -13.84 -13.70
CA SER A 137 -35.09 -13.81 -12.70
C SER A 137 -34.82 -14.77 -11.54
N ASN A 138 -34.42 -16.01 -11.86
CA ASN A 138 -33.99 -16.97 -10.84
C ASN A 138 -32.77 -16.45 -10.05
N PHE A 139 -31.79 -15.84 -10.72
CA PHE A 139 -30.63 -15.26 -10.03
C PHE A 139 -31.03 -14.15 -9.05
N LEU A 140 -31.91 -13.23 -9.47
CA LEU A 140 -32.40 -12.14 -8.62
C LEU A 140 -33.26 -12.67 -7.47
N GLU A 141 -34.05 -13.71 -7.67
CA GLU A 141 -34.85 -14.34 -6.63
C GLU A 141 -33.99 -15.01 -5.56
N VAL A 142 -32.99 -15.80 -5.97
CA VAL A 142 -32.01 -16.43 -5.05
C VAL A 142 -31.25 -15.38 -4.24
N ASN A 143 -31.01 -14.20 -4.82
CA ASN A 143 -30.28 -13.10 -4.20
C ASN A 143 -31.18 -11.96 -3.70
N LYS A 144 -32.50 -12.17 -3.56
CA LYS A 144 -33.48 -11.10 -3.28
C LYS A 144 -33.12 -10.20 -2.10
N GLU A 145 -32.50 -10.78 -1.07
CA GLU A 145 -32.06 -10.03 0.12
C GLU A 145 -31.06 -8.91 -0.23
N ALA A 146 -30.18 -9.14 -1.20
CA ALA A 146 -29.22 -8.14 -1.69
C ALA A 146 -29.86 -7.01 -2.52
N TYR A 147 -31.11 -7.17 -2.96
CA TYR A 147 -31.84 -6.23 -3.82
C TYR A 147 -33.05 -5.60 -3.12
N THR A 148 -33.14 -5.70 -1.79
CA THR A 148 -34.26 -5.14 -1.01
C THR A 148 -34.44 -3.63 -1.20
N HIS A 149 -33.36 -2.88 -1.45
CA HIS A 149 -33.41 -1.44 -1.79
C HIS A 149 -33.85 -1.15 -3.22
N VAL A 150 -33.91 -2.18 -4.08
CA VAL A 150 -34.30 -2.09 -5.50
C VAL A 150 -35.74 -2.53 -5.70
N LEU A 151 -36.19 -3.60 -5.05
CA LEU A 151 -37.47 -4.26 -5.35
C LEU A 151 -38.73 -3.53 -4.82
N ASN A 152 -38.58 -2.36 -4.18
CA ASN A 152 -39.64 -1.64 -3.47
C ASN A 152 -40.06 -0.30 -4.10
N THR A 153 -39.57 0.05 -5.30
CA THR A 153 -39.77 1.38 -5.89
C THR A 153 -40.20 1.30 -7.36
N SER A 154 -41.00 2.27 -7.82
CA SER A 154 -41.75 2.22 -9.10
C SER A 154 -41.00 2.74 -10.33
N ASP A 155 -39.96 3.58 -10.16
CA ASP A 155 -39.12 4.11 -11.24
C ASP A 155 -37.64 4.03 -10.85
N ASN A 156 -36.94 3.03 -11.38
CA ASN A 156 -35.75 2.49 -10.74
C ASN A 156 -34.57 2.34 -11.71
N ASN A 157 -33.97 3.47 -12.08
CA ASN A 157 -32.71 3.43 -12.82
C ASN A 157 -31.55 3.27 -11.85
N TYR A 158 -30.76 2.22 -12.06
CA TYR A 158 -29.57 1.91 -11.31
C TYR A 158 -28.37 1.84 -12.24
N ILE A 159 -27.26 2.41 -11.80
CA ILE A 159 -25.97 2.27 -12.45
C ILE A 159 -25.27 1.02 -11.93
N THR A 160 -24.76 0.20 -12.85
CA THR A 160 -23.76 -0.82 -12.56
C THR A 160 -22.67 -0.86 -13.63
N THR A 161 -21.62 -1.63 -13.40
CA THR A 161 -20.46 -1.77 -14.29
C THR A 161 -20.44 -3.13 -14.98
N GLY A 162 -19.57 -3.28 -15.96
CA GLY A 162 -19.25 -4.58 -16.54
C GLY A 162 -18.37 -4.49 -17.77
N TYR A 163 -18.41 -5.54 -18.58
CA TYR A 163 -17.64 -5.67 -19.82
C TYR A 163 -18.54 -6.16 -20.96
N LEU A 164 -18.40 -5.56 -22.14
CA LEU A 164 -19.20 -5.88 -23.32
C LEU A 164 -18.30 -6.09 -24.54
N ASN A 165 -18.59 -7.15 -25.30
CA ASN A 165 -18.03 -7.35 -26.64
C ASN A 165 -19.16 -7.36 -27.69
N CYS A 166 -19.35 -6.22 -28.38
CA CYS A 166 -20.44 -6.03 -29.32
C CYS A 166 -20.28 -6.81 -30.64
N LYS A 167 -19.08 -7.35 -30.94
CA LYS A 167 -18.88 -8.16 -32.17
C LYS A 167 -19.65 -9.48 -32.12
N LYS A 168 -20.05 -9.92 -30.92
CA LYS A 168 -20.81 -11.15 -30.71
C LYS A 168 -21.74 -10.92 -29.50
N ILE A 169 -23.03 -10.67 -29.72
CA ILE A 169 -23.98 -10.23 -28.67
C ILE A 169 -23.98 -11.15 -27.42
N ASN A 170 -23.73 -12.46 -27.55
CA ASN A 170 -23.66 -13.43 -26.44
C ASN A 170 -22.43 -13.25 -25.49
N HIS A 171 -21.85 -12.05 -25.41
CA HIS A 171 -20.58 -11.77 -24.73
C HIS A 171 -20.68 -10.58 -23.76
N LEU A 172 -21.65 -10.68 -22.85
CA LEU A 172 -21.94 -9.67 -21.83
C LEU A 172 -21.54 -10.18 -20.43
N ILE A 173 -20.74 -9.40 -19.71
CA ILE A 173 -20.48 -9.56 -18.28
C ILE A 173 -21.01 -8.30 -17.58
N ILE A 174 -21.93 -8.49 -16.62
CA ILE A 174 -22.45 -7.41 -15.77
C ILE A 174 -22.03 -7.70 -14.34
N ASP A 175 -21.63 -6.66 -13.61
CA ASP A 175 -21.34 -6.77 -12.20
C ASP A 175 -22.67 -6.65 -11.42
N LEU A 176 -23.06 -7.72 -10.73
CA LEU A 176 -24.36 -7.84 -10.04
C LEU A 176 -24.17 -8.16 -8.56
N LEU A 177 -25.15 -7.79 -7.74
CA LEU A 177 -25.16 -8.09 -6.32
C LEU A 177 -25.50 -9.55 -6.06
N VAL A 178 -24.77 -10.14 -5.11
CA VAL A 178 -24.98 -11.46 -4.54
C VAL A 178 -25.07 -11.34 -3.02
N TYR A 179 -26.01 -12.07 -2.43
CA TYR A 179 -26.17 -12.09 -0.97
C TYR A 179 -25.10 -12.96 -0.31
N ASP A 180 -24.28 -12.36 0.57
CA ASP A 180 -23.19 -13.06 1.25
C ASP A 180 -23.60 -13.49 2.67
N LYS A 181 -24.05 -14.75 2.82
CA LYS A 181 -24.45 -15.33 4.12
C LYS A 181 -23.34 -15.36 5.17
N LYS A 182 -22.06 -15.23 4.78
CA LYS A 182 -20.90 -15.35 5.68
C LYS A 182 -20.36 -14.00 6.15
N PHE A 183 -20.82 -12.92 5.56
CA PHE A 183 -20.47 -11.56 5.95
C PHE A 183 -21.52 -11.02 6.93
N PHE A 184 -21.21 -10.03 7.75
CA PHE A 184 -22.21 -9.29 8.53
C PHE A 184 -21.86 -7.80 8.43
N SER A 185 -22.72 -7.04 7.73
CA SER A 185 -22.64 -5.57 7.72
C SER A 185 -23.51 -5.01 8.84
N SER A 186 -22.88 -4.47 9.88
CA SER A 186 -23.58 -3.83 11.01
C SER A 186 -24.30 -2.53 10.64
N LYS A 187 -24.16 -2.02 9.41
CA LYS A 187 -24.63 -0.69 8.99
C LYS A 187 -25.74 -0.70 7.95
N THR A 188 -25.80 -1.71 7.10
CA THR A 188 -26.83 -1.84 6.04
C THR A 188 -27.89 -2.91 6.35
N ASN A 189 -27.74 -3.67 7.44
CA ASN A 189 -28.55 -4.86 7.77
C ASN A 189 -28.62 -5.93 6.66
N VAL A 190 -27.80 -5.81 5.60
CA VAL A 190 -27.80 -6.71 4.44
C VAL A 190 -26.35 -6.91 3.98
N ASN A 191 -26.01 -8.17 3.73
CA ASN A 191 -24.70 -8.60 3.28
C ASN A 191 -24.64 -8.68 1.76
N THR A 192 -23.95 -7.72 1.14
CA THR A 192 -23.86 -7.66 -0.31
C THR A 192 -22.42 -7.79 -0.79
N SER A 193 -22.25 -8.58 -1.86
CA SER A 193 -21.02 -8.65 -2.62
C SER A 193 -21.31 -8.40 -4.09
N LEU A 194 -20.44 -7.68 -4.77
CA LEU A 194 -20.48 -7.50 -6.21
C LEU A 194 -19.74 -8.67 -6.85
N GLN A 195 -20.37 -9.35 -7.80
CA GLN A 195 -19.77 -10.45 -8.56
C GLN A 195 -19.86 -10.19 -10.06
N ARG A 196 -18.82 -10.62 -10.78
CA ARG A 196 -18.83 -10.58 -12.25
C ARG A 196 -19.75 -11.70 -12.76
N CYS A 197 -20.80 -11.33 -13.47
CA CYS A 197 -21.81 -12.27 -13.94
C CYS A 197 -21.86 -12.29 -15.46
N LYS A 198 -21.49 -13.43 -16.04
CA LYS A 198 -21.62 -13.68 -17.48
C LYS A 198 -23.07 -13.99 -17.80
N ILE A 199 -23.70 -13.13 -18.59
CA ILE A 199 -25.11 -13.24 -18.95
C ILE A 199 -25.26 -14.13 -20.19
N LEU A 200 -26.02 -15.21 -20.03
CA LEU A 200 -26.41 -16.16 -21.08
C LEU A 200 -27.92 -16.15 -21.34
N ASP A 201 -28.69 -15.38 -20.55
CA ASP A 201 -30.13 -15.20 -20.70
C ASP A 201 -30.47 -14.46 -22.00
N GLN A 202 -31.15 -15.14 -22.92
CA GLN A 202 -31.44 -14.61 -24.26
C GLN A 202 -32.34 -13.37 -24.22
N ASN A 203 -33.25 -13.26 -23.24
CA ASN A 203 -34.15 -12.11 -23.16
C ASN A 203 -33.37 -10.81 -22.92
N ILE A 204 -32.32 -10.89 -22.11
CA ILE A 204 -31.42 -9.74 -21.87
C ILE A 204 -30.56 -9.48 -23.09
N LEU A 205 -30.00 -10.53 -23.70
CA LEU A 205 -29.10 -10.41 -24.85
C LEU A 205 -29.80 -9.84 -26.08
N GLU A 206 -31.03 -10.28 -26.38
CA GLU A 206 -31.83 -9.78 -27.51
C GLU A 206 -32.30 -8.34 -27.30
N SER A 207 -32.48 -7.89 -26.05
CA SER A 207 -32.85 -6.51 -25.73
C SER A 207 -31.75 -5.47 -26.00
N LEU A 208 -30.52 -5.92 -26.28
CA LEU A 208 -29.38 -5.06 -26.57
C LEU A 208 -29.46 -4.49 -28.00
N ASN A 209 -30.14 -3.37 -28.18
CA ASN A 209 -30.08 -2.57 -29.41
C ASN A 209 -28.69 -1.89 -29.55
N ILE A 210 -27.67 -2.60 -30.02
CA ILE A 210 -26.30 -2.08 -30.09
C ILE A 210 -25.92 -1.66 -31.52
N THR A 211 -25.63 -0.36 -31.68
CA THR A 211 -24.76 0.22 -32.72
C THR A 211 -23.87 1.25 -32.01
N PRO A 212 -22.52 1.19 -32.04
CA PRO A 212 -21.59 0.54 -32.99
C PRO A 212 -20.71 -0.60 -32.37
N LYS A 213 -19.71 -1.08 -33.13
CA LYS A 213 -18.71 -2.11 -32.74
C LYS A 213 -17.83 -1.62 -31.58
N PHE A 214 -18.21 -1.90 -30.34
CA PHE A 214 -17.42 -1.63 -29.13
C PHE A 214 -16.94 -2.92 -28.45
N GLU A 215 -15.76 -2.87 -27.82
CA GLU A 215 -15.22 -3.95 -27.00
C GLU A 215 -14.46 -3.32 -25.83
N GLY A 216 -14.95 -3.51 -24.60
CA GLY A 216 -14.36 -2.87 -23.43
C GLY A 216 -15.24 -2.84 -22.19
N TYR A 217 -14.81 -2.06 -21.21
CA TYR A 217 -15.57 -1.81 -19.99
C TYR A 217 -16.71 -0.81 -20.25
N CYS A 218 -17.83 -1.04 -19.59
CA CYS A 218 -19.03 -0.23 -19.73
C CYS A 218 -19.63 0.13 -18.38
N LEU A 219 -20.29 1.28 -18.37
CA LEU A 219 -21.34 1.61 -17.41
C LEU A 219 -22.70 1.26 -18.01
N PHE A 220 -23.54 0.59 -17.23
CA PHE A 220 -24.90 0.22 -17.60
C PHE A 220 -25.89 0.98 -16.73
N ILE A 221 -26.83 1.68 -17.36
CA ILE A 221 -28.03 2.17 -16.69
C ILE A 221 -29.10 1.09 -16.88
N ILE A 222 -29.44 0.43 -15.79
CA ILE A 222 -30.39 -0.68 -15.73
C ILE A 222 -31.68 -0.19 -15.08
N ASN A 223 -32.81 -0.51 -15.69
CA ASN A 223 -34.13 -0.27 -15.14
C ASN A 223 -34.75 -1.60 -14.71
N PHE A 224 -35.01 -1.77 -13.41
CA PHE A 224 -35.66 -2.97 -12.91
C PHE A 224 -37.15 -2.90 -13.21
N THR A 225 -37.60 -3.68 -14.20
CA THR A 225 -38.99 -3.78 -14.63
C THR A 225 -39.55 -5.06 -14.03
N GLU A 226 -40.49 -4.97 -13.10
CA GLU A 226 -41.10 -6.09 -12.34
C GLU A 226 -40.22 -6.69 -11.23
N LYS A 227 -40.85 -7.33 -10.22
CA LYS A 227 -40.12 -8.02 -9.14
C LYS A 227 -39.31 -9.15 -9.80
N TYR A 228 -37.98 -9.01 -9.85
CA TYR A 228 -37.02 -9.98 -10.39
C TYR A 228 -36.75 -9.96 -11.91
N ASN A 229 -36.78 -8.80 -12.58
CA ASN A 229 -36.17 -8.65 -13.91
C ASN A 229 -35.62 -7.24 -14.15
N PHE A 230 -34.81 -7.04 -15.20
CA PHE A 230 -34.35 -5.72 -15.59
C PHE A 230 -34.12 -5.55 -17.09
N LYS A 231 -34.13 -4.29 -17.54
CA LYS A 231 -33.78 -3.88 -18.91
C LYS A 231 -32.61 -2.92 -18.89
N ILE A 232 -31.68 -3.07 -19.84
CA ILE A 232 -30.56 -2.13 -20.01
C ILE A 232 -31.08 -0.93 -20.82
N LYS A 233 -31.08 0.26 -20.22
CA LYS A 233 -31.55 1.51 -20.84
C LYS A 233 -30.45 2.26 -21.57
N LYS A 234 -29.23 2.25 -21.03
CA LYS A 234 -28.08 2.96 -21.62
C LYS A 234 -26.79 2.20 -21.36
N ILE A 235 -25.91 2.20 -22.34
CA ILE A 235 -24.56 1.64 -22.28
C ILE A 235 -23.59 2.80 -22.55
N ILE A 236 -22.68 3.05 -21.63
CA ILE A 236 -21.68 4.10 -21.75
C ILE A 236 -20.31 3.43 -21.72
N PRO A 237 -19.56 3.41 -22.84
CA PRO A 237 -18.17 3.00 -22.85
C PRO A 237 -17.35 3.82 -21.86
N ILE A 238 -16.57 3.15 -21.00
CA ILE A 238 -15.71 3.80 -20.01
C ILE A 238 -14.30 3.20 -20.04
N SER A 239 -13.32 3.95 -19.56
CA SER A 239 -11.98 3.43 -19.33
C SER A 239 -11.96 2.43 -18.17
N PHE A 240 -10.90 1.62 -18.08
CA PHE A 240 -10.70 0.74 -16.92
C PHE A 240 -10.50 1.53 -15.61
N ASP A 241 -9.90 2.72 -15.68
CA ASP A 241 -9.67 3.55 -14.50
C ASP A 241 -11.00 4.12 -13.94
N GLU A 242 -11.94 4.45 -14.83
CA GLU A 242 -13.31 4.79 -14.45
C GLU A 242 -14.06 3.57 -13.91
N TYR A 243 -13.92 2.40 -14.54
CA TYR A 243 -14.48 1.15 -14.04
C TYR A 243 -14.08 0.87 -12.58
N LEU A 244 -12.79 0.99 -12.24
CA LEU A 244 -12.29 0.84 -10.87
C LEU A 244 -12.92 1.84 -9.91
N THR A 245 -13.07 3.08 -10.36
CA THR A 245 -13.72 4.12 -9.57
C THR A 245 -15.15 3.74 -9.22
N TYR A 246 -15.92 3.29 -10.22
CA TYR A 246 -17.33 2.94 -10.05
C TYR A 246 -17.54 1.78 -9.08
N ILE A 247 -16.61 0.84 -8.94
CA ILE A 247 -16.77 -0.29 -8.03
C ILE A 247 -16.17 -0.06 -6.63
N TYR A 248 -15.35 0.98 -6.43
CA TYR A 248 -14.51 1.09 -5.23
C TYR A 248 -14.63 2.38 -4.42
N ASP A 249 -14.36 3.53 -5.04
CA ASP A 249 -14.14 4.79 -4.33
C ASP A 249 -14.81 5.95 -5.04
N LEU A 250 -16.07 6.16 -4.68
CA LEU A 250 -16.91 7.17 -5.30
C LEU A 250 -16.71 8.56 -4.67
N LEU A 251 -16.01 8.63 -3.53
CA LEU A 251 -15.74 9.88 -2.85
C LEU A 251 -14.46 10.54 -3.40
N LEU A 252 -14.55 11.84 -3.70
CA LEU A 252 -13.41 12.66 -4.12
C LEU A 252 -12.84 13.40 -2.90
N PRO A 253 -11.51 13.47 -2.71
CA PRO A 253 -10.92 14.37 -1.72
C PRO A 253 -11.22 15.82 -2.15
N TYR A 254 -11.64 16.64 -1.19
CA TYR A 254 -11.76 18.07 -1.47
C TYR A 254 -10.41 18.67 -1.74
N LYS A 255 -10.37 19.60 -2.68
CA LYS A 255 -9.22 20.48 -2.86
C LYS A 255 -8.96 21.23 -1.57
N TYR A 256 -7.70 21.39 -1.19
CA TYR A 256 -7.38 22.05 0.06
C TYR A 256 -7.80 23.52 0.04
N ASP A 257 -8.54 23.97 1.05
CA ASP A 257 -8.83 25.39 1.26
C ASP A 257 -7.80 25.97 2.22
N PHE A 258 -6.90 26.80 1.72
CA PHE A 258 -5.82 27.35 2.53
C PHE A 258 -6.30 28.34 3.61
N ASN A 259 -7.57 28.72 3.61
CA ASN A 259 -8.17 29.46 4.72
C ASN A 259 -8.33 28.60 6.00
N ASP A 260 -8.32 27.27 5.90
CA ASP A 260 -8.52 26.37 7.04
C ASP A 260 -7.21 26.13 7.86
N VAL A 261 -6.08 26.67 7.39
CA VAL A 261 -4.79 26.60 8.09
C VAL A 261 -4.83 27.55 9.28
N ASN A 262 -4.89 26.97 10.48
CA ASN A 262 -4.77 27.69 11.74
C ASN A 262 -3.50 27.22 12.46
N ASN A 263 -2.81 28.18 13.08
CA ASN A 263 -1.71 27.90 13.98
C ASN A 263 -2.27 27.31 15.29
N SER A 264 -2.29 25.98 15.37
CA SER A 264 -2.58 25.27 16.63
C SER A 264 -1.42 25.45 17.62
N ASN A 265 -1.68 25.15 18.90
CA ASN A 265 -0.67 25.13 19.97
C ASN A 265 0.32 23.96 19.80
N LEU A 266 1.04 23.92 18.68
CA LEU A 266 2.05 22.90 18.40
C LEU A 266 3.34 23.20 19.16
N LEU A 267 4.07 22.14 19.50
CA LEU A 267 5.42 22.27 20.05
C LEU A 267 6.35 22.97 19.04
N LYS A 268 7.22 23.86 19.53
CA LYS A 268 8.17 24.63 18.72
C LYS A 268 9.29 23.75 18.17
N GLY A 269 9.71 23.99 16.93
CA GLY A 269 10.80 23.25 16.29
C GLY A 269 12.19 23.90 16.40
N ILE A 270 13.14 23.31 15.70
CA ILE A 270 14.48 23.82 15.41
C ILE A 270 14.45 24.45 14.01
N GLU A 271 14.98 25.65 13.88
CA GLU A 271 15.14 26.34 12.61
C GLU A 271 16.61 26.28 12.19
N TYR A 272 16.87 25.70 11.03
CA TYR A 272 18.23 25.55 10.52
C TYR A 272 18.69 26.82 9.82
N SER A 273 19.91 27.28 10.11
CA SER A 273 20.55 28.36 9.34
C SER A 273 20.97 27.85 7.95
N ASP A 274 21.14 28.77 7.00
CA ASP A 274 21.43 28.40 5.62
C ASP A 274 22.77 27.66 5.44
N ASP A 275 23.74 27.95 6.31
CA ASP A 275 25.07 27.34 6.33
C ASP A 275 25.13 25.99 7.04
N ASN A 276 24.05 25.57 7.71
CA ASN A 276 24.05 24.32 8.46
C ASN A 276 23.89 23.12 7.51
N VAL A 277 24.93 22.30 7.37
CA VAL A 277 24.94 21.11 6.51
C VAL A 277 23.83 20.10 6.86
N GLU A 278 23.39 20.04 8.13
CA GLU A 278 22.30 19.16 8.57
C GLU A 278 20.93 19.53 7.99
N ARG A 279 20.79 20.72 7.39
CA ARG A 279 19.55 21.08 6.68
C ARG A 279 19.40 20.34 5.35
N VAL A 280 20.49 19.76 4.83
CA VAL A 280 20.53 19.14 3.49
C VAL A 280 20.28 17.64 3.58
N ALA A 281 19.33 17.14 2.79
CA ALA A 281 19.01 15.71 2.74
C ALA A 281 18.52 15.28 1.34
N PHE A 282 18.48 13.97 1.09
CA PHE A 282 17.93 13.39 -0.15
C PHE A 282 16.56 12.78 0.10
N ALA A 283 15.57 13.14 -0.70
CA ALA A 283 14.34 12.36 -0.85
C ALA A 283 14.51 11.42 -2.05
N ILE A 284 14.44 10.11 -1.82
CA ILE A 284 14.75 9.07 -2.82
C ILE A 284 13.51 8.19 -3.02
N ASP A 285 12.87 8.34 -4.17
CA ASP A 285 11.53 7.80 -4.43
C ASP A 285 11.45 7.00 -5.75
N PRO A 286 10.34 6.31 -6.06
CA PRO A 286 10.11 5.78 -7.41
C PRO A 286 10.05 6.89 -8.47
N ASP A 287 10.33 6.52 -9.73
CA ASP A 287 10.10 7.40 -10.88
C ASP A 287 8.64 7.87 -10.91
N GLY A 288 8.43 9.18 -11.11
CA GLY A 288 7.10 9.79 -11.18
C GLY A 288 6.47 10.13 -9.83
N SER A 289 7.09 9.80 -8.70
CA SER A 289 6.66 10.24 -7.38
C SER A 289 6.66 11.77 -7.26
N LYS A 290 5.61 12.31 -6.62
CA LYS A 290 5.44 13.75 -6.35
C LYS A 290 5.13 14.05 -4.90
N ASP A 291 4.77 13.03 -4.12
CA ASP A 291 4.41 13.04 -2.71
C ASP A 291 5.54 12.46 -1.87
N ARG A 292 6.66 13.19 -1.78
CA ARG A 292 7.87 12.76 -1.06
C ARG A 292 7.67 12.93 0.44
N ASP A 293 7.30 11.84 1.12
CA ASP A 293 7.03 11.84 2.57
C ASP A 293 8.29 12.02 3.41
N ASP A 294 9.42 11.47 2.97
CA ASP A 294 10.65 11.39 3.75
C ASP A 294 11.92 11.76 2.98
N ALA A 295 12.89 12.32 3.70
CA ALA A 295 14.22 12.65 3.21
C ALA A 295 15.29 12.26 4.23
N ILE A 296 16.41 11.74 3.76
CA ILE A 296 17.46 11.15 4.60
C ILE A 296 18.83 11.79 4.37
N ALA A 297 19.62 11.84 5.44
CA ALA A 297 21.03 12.22 5.43
C ALA A 297 21.82 11.37 6.43
N ALA A 298 23.12 11.26 6.22
CA ALA A 298 24.03 10.57 7.13
C ALA A 298 25.30 11.39 7.39
N PHE A 299 25.72 11.44 8.64
CA PHE A 299 26.88 12.22 9.08
C PHE A 299 27.78 11.39 10.01
N TYR A 300 29.09 11.43 9.77
CA TYR A 300 30.08 10.91 10.71
C TYR A 300 30.30 11.90 11.85
N LEU A 301 30.51 11.37 13.05
CA LEU A 301 30.71 12.18 14.25
C LEU A 301 31.94 11.73 15.05
N LYS A 302 32.60 12.72 15.66
CA LYS A 302 33.62 12.56 16.71
C LYS A 302 33.35 13.63 17.77
N ASP A 303 33.26 13.23 19.03
CA ASP A 303 32.93 14.12 20.15
C ASP A 303 31.68 14.98 19.88
N ASN A 304 30.65 14.36 19.30
CA ASN A 304 29.39 14.98 18.84
C ASN A 304 29.49 16.00 17.70
N ASN A 305 30.68 16.26 17.16
CA ASN A 305 30.88 17.16 16.02
C ASN A 305 30.86 16.38 14.70
N ILE A 306 30.30 16.99 13.65
CA ILE A 306 30.34 16.42 12.30
C ILE A 306 31.78 16.47 11.77
N ILE A 307 32.24 15.33 11.28
CA ILE A 307 33.56 15.17 10.66
C ILE A 307 33.43 14.56 9.26
N TYR A 308 34.46 14.76 8.44
CA TYR A 308 34.49 14.31 7.05
C TYR A 308 35.42 13.13 6.81
N ASN A 309 36.28 12.82 7.77
CA ASN A 309 37.14 11.64 7.73
C ASN A 309 36.43 10.46 8.41
N LYS A 310 36.11 9.41 7.65
CA LYS A 310 35.50 8.19 8.18
C LYS A 310 36.40 7.53 9.24
N GLU A 311 37.71 7.50 9.04
CA GLU A 311 38.64 6.74 9.89
C GLU A 311 38.65 7.23 11.34
N GLU A 312 38.42 8.51 11.54
CA GLU A 312 38.38 9.15 12.85
C GLU A 312 37.00 9.10 13.53
N ALA A 313 35.98 8.59 12.85
CA ALA A 313 34.61 8.60 13.35
C ALA A 313 34.39 7.58 14.46
N SER A 314 33.87 8.06 15.59
CA SER A 314 33.39 7.19 16.67
C SER A 314 31.92 6.81 16.49
N HIS A 315 31.17 7.62 15.73
CA HIS A 315 29.73 7.41 15.49
C HIS A 315 29.35 7.74 14.05
N ILE A 316 28.24 7.15 13.62
CA ILE A 316 27.50 7.55 12.43
C ILE A 316 26.06 7.89 12.83
N ARG A 317 25.56 9.03 12.36
CA ARG A 317 24.20 9.50 12.62
C ARG A 317 23.38 9.44 11.35
N LEU A 318 22.25 8.75 11.41
CA LEU A 318 21.16 8.84 10.44
C LEU A 318 20.23 9.98 10.86
N THR A 319 19.92 10.86 9.92
CA THR A 319 18.90 11.91 10.04
C THR A 319 17.79 11.61 9.05
N VAL A 320 16.55 11.52 9.52
CA VAL A 320 15.36 11.34 8.69
C VAL A 320 14.41 12.49 8.94
N HIS A 321 14.07 13.23 7.90
CA HIS A 321 13.07 14.27 7.87
C HIS A 321 11.79 13.70 7.26
N ILE A 322 10.64 13.92 7.89
CA ILE A 322 9.33 13.43 7.48
C ILE A 322 8.39 14.62 7.37
N SER A 323 7.63 14.72 6.28
CA SER A 323 6.68 15.82 6.01
C SER A 323 5.81 16.18 7.23
N ASP A 324 5.76 17.46 7.61
CA ASP A 324 4.99 17.93 8.76
C ASP A 324 3.53 18.27 8.40
N THR A 325 2.61 17.35 8.71
CA THR A 325 1.17 17.52 8.42
C THR A 325 0.37 18.19 9.54
N LEU A 326 1.00 18.53 10.67
CA LEU A 326 0.31 18.86 11.92
C LEU A 326 -0.60 20.09 11.81
N SER A 327 -0.17 21.11 11.08
CA SER A 327 -0.92 22.37 10.91
C SER A 327 -2.13 22.23 9.98
N TYR A 328 -2.12 21.22 9.10
CA TYR A 328 -3.09 21.10 8.00
C TYR A 328 -4.23 20.13 8.30
N ILE A 329 -3.91 19.01 8.95
CA ILE A 329 -4.86 17.92 9.22
C ILE A 329 -4.94 17.72 10.72
N ARG A 330 -5.91 18.37 11.36
CA ARG A 330 -6.00 18.45 12.83
C ARG A 330 -7.03 17.48 13.40
N PRO A 331 -6.74 16.80 14.52
CA PRO A 331 -7.67 15.90 15.21
C PRO A 331 -8.74 16.69 15.97
N GLU A 332 -9.67 17.27 15.23
CA GLU A 332 -10.77 18.08 15.75
C GLU A 332 -12.02 17.89 14.90
N ASP A 333 -13.19 18.03 15.53
CA ASP A 333 -14.50 17.80 14.90
C ASP A 333 -14.74 18.67 13.66
N SER A 334 -14.17 19.89 13.63
CA SER A 334 -14.37 20.85 12.54
C SER A 334 -13.48 20.63 11.32
N ASN A 335 -12.47 19.75 11.40
CA ASN A 335 -11.50 19.57 10.32
C ASN A 335 -11.96 18.48 9.32
N TYR A 336 -12.50 18.90 8.18
CA TYR A 336 -12.93 18.00 7.11
C TYR A 336 -11.83 17.00 6.71
N TYR A 337 -10.60 17.48 6.52
CA TYR A 337 -9.49 16.67 6.01
C TYR A 337 -9.12 15.54 6.96
N TYR A 338 -9.17 15.77 8.27
CA TYR A 338 -8.93 14.72 9.27
C TYR A 338 -9.99 13.62 9.21
N HIS A 339 -11.27 13.98 9.10
CA HIS A 339 -12.35 13.01 9.00
C HIS A 339 -12.40 12.30 7.64
N TYR A 340 -12.05 12.99 6.56
CA TYR A 340 -11.87 12.38 5.23
C TYR A 340 -10.70 11.39 5.24
N SER A 341 -9.54 11.77 5.79
CA SER A 341 -8.38 10.89 5.91
C SER A 341 -8.67 9.71 6.85
N LYS A 342 -9.47 9.87 7.91
CA LYS A 342 -10.01 8.75 8.72
C LYS A 342 -10.88 7.82 7.87
N PHE A 343 -11.78 8.38 7.05
CA PHE A 343 -12.65 7.61 6.16
C PHE A 343 -11.84 6.77 5.17
N LYS A 344 -10.85 7.37 4.49
CA LYS A 344 -9.98 6.73 3.50
C LYS A 344 -8.93 5.82 4.12
N SER A 345 -8.44 6.17 5.31
CA SER A 345 -7.34 5.52 6.07
C SER A 345 -5.97 5.49 5.39
N ASN A 346 -5.88 5.24 4.08
CA ASN A 346 -4.63 5.26 3.32
C ASN A 346 -4.86 5.76 1.89
N THR A 347 -3.78 6.12 1.21
CA THR A 347 -3.75 6.31 -0.25
C THR A 347 -3.67 4.94 -0.93
N ASP A 348 -4.54 4.68 -1.90
CA ASP A 348 -4.50 3.45 -2.70
C ASP A 348 -3.70 3.69 -3.98
N TYR A 349 -2.58 2.97 -4.17
CA TYR A 349 -1.74 3.10 -5.36
C TYR A 349 -2.12 2.06 -6.43
N LEU A 350 -2.41 2.56 -7.63
CA LEU A 350 -2.72 1.80 -8.84
C LEU A 350 -1.61 2.06 -9.88
N ASP A 351 -1.51 1.22 -10.92
CA ASP A 351 -0.47 1.28 -11.95
C ASP A 351 -0.26 2.68 -12.58
N LYS A 352 -1.31 3.50 -12.71
CA LYS A 352 -1.23 4.84 -13.33
C LYS A 352 -1.61 6.00 -12.42
N PHE A 353 -2.35 5.71 -11.36
CA PHE A 353 -2.98 6.71 -10.53
C PHE A 353 -2.99 6.22 -9.09
N ASN A 354 -2.95 7.15 -8.16
CA ASN A 354 -3.30 6.88 -6.78
C ASN A 354 -4.68 7.49 -6.47
N LEU A 355 -5.41 6.86 -5.56
CA LEU A 355 -6.60 7.39 -4.91
C LEU A 355 -6.15 8.00 -3.58
N PRO A 356 -5.84 9.31 -3.54
CA PRO A 356 -5.12 9.86 -2.41
C PRO A 356 -6.02 9.98 -1.17
N MET A 357 -5.41 9.78 0.00
CA MET A 357 -6.05 9.95 1.30
C MET A 357 -6.35 11.42 1.62
N MET A 358 -5.68 12.34 0.93
CA MET A 358 -5.81 13.78 1.09
C MET A 358 -5.71 14.49 -0.27
N ASP A 359 -5.89 15.80 -0.26
CA ASP A 359 -5.78 16.61 -1.47
C ASP A 359 -4.38 16.57 -2.08
N ARG A 360 -4.30 16.51 -3.41
CA ARG A 360 -3.03 16.49 -4.14
C ARG A 360 -2.26 17.79 -4.04
N ILE A 361 -2.93 18.94 -3.96
CA ILE A 361 -2.23 20.23 -3.85
C ILE A 361 -1.59 20.33 -2.48
N LEU A 362 -2.29 19.88 -1.44
CA LEU A 362 -1.69 19.76 -0.11
C LEU A 362 -0.51 18.79 -0.14
N SER A 363 -0.68 17.57 -0.65
CA SER A 363 0.37 16.56 -0.61
C SER A 363 1.55 16.91 -1.53
N GLU A 364 1.32 17.09 -2.82
CA GLU A 364 2.37 17.20 -3.84
C GLU A 364 3.04 18.59 -3.88
N ASN A 365 2.35 19.66 -3.48
CA ASN A 365 2.89 21.04 -3.63
C ASN A 365 3.27 21.73 -2.32
N LYS A 366 2.72 21.30 -1.17
CA LYS A 366 2.94 21.98 0.12
C LYS A 366 3.67 21.14 1.16
N LEU A 367 3.41 19.84 1.17
CA LEU A 367 3.95 18.89 2.15
C LEU A 367 5.14 18.08 1.62
N SER A 368 5.16 17.81 0.31
CA SER A 368 6.22 17.06 -0.35
C SER A 368 7.59 17.66 -0.07
N LEU A 369 8.51 16.83 0.42
CA LEU A 369 9.89 17.22 0.73
C LEU A 369 10.71 17.30 -0.56
N ASP A 370 10.71 18.46 -1.21
CA ASP A 370 11.56 18.76 -2.37
C ASP A 370 11.89 20.26 -2.41
N GLY A 371 13.12 20.60 -2.78
CA GLY A 371 13.58 22.00 -2.88
C GLY A 371 13.96 22.65 -1.54
N ASP A 372 13.86 23.98 -1.47
CA ASP A 372 14.27 24.78 -0.31
C ASP A 372 13.07 25.13 0.61
N ASN A 373 13.34 25.56 1.85
CA ASN A 373 12.36 26.01 2.84
C ASN A 373 11.32 24.96 3.27
N ASN A 374 11.74 23.69 3.34
CA ASN A 374 10.87 22.60 3.79
C ASN A 374 10.76 22.52 5.32
N ASP A 375 9.57 22.18 5.82
CA ASP A 375 9.28 21.90 7.23
C ASP A 375 9.05 20.39 7.43
N ALA A 376 9.59 19.82 8.51
CA ALA A 376 9.52 18.38 8.74
C ALA A 376 9.54 17.99 10.22
N ILE A 377 8.99 16.84 10.56
CA ILE A 377 9.33 16.12 11.78
C ILE A 377 10.63 15.36 11.52
N THR A 378 11.63 15.56 12.36
CA THR A 378 12.98 15.01 12.20
C THR A 378 13.30 14.04 13.32
N ILE A 379 13.91 12.90 12.95
CA ILE A 379 14.49 11.94 13.86
C ILE A 379 15.98 11.76 13.54
N ASN A 380 16.80 11.87 14.57
CA ASN A 380 18.24 11.65 14.55
C ASN A 380 18.56 10.39 15.35
N LEU A 381 19.19 9.41 14.70
CA LEU A 381 19.60 8.13 15.28
C LEU A 381 21.12 8.05 15.22
N THR A 382 21.78 8.10 16.38
CA THR A 382 23.25 8.12 16.47
C THR A 382 23.76 6.75 16.90
N TYR A 383 24.46 6.05 16.02
CA TYR A 383 25.00 4.72 16.28
C TYR A 383 26.49 4.79 16.55
N ARG A 384 26.95 4.04 17.55
CA ARG A 384 28.37 3.85 17.83
C ARG A 384 28.99 2.87 16.84
N ILE A 385 30.10 3.27 16.24
CA ILE A 385 30.93 2.41 15.38
C ILE A 385 31.78 1.51 16.29
N ILE A 386 31.74 0.21 16.04
CA ILE A 386 32.52 -0.81 16.78
C ILE A 386 33.74 -1.21 15.95
N ASP A 387 33.57 -1.32 14.64
CA ASP A 387 34.65 -1.69 13.72
C ASP A 387 34.46 -0.87 12.43
N ASN A 388 35.45 -0.03 12.15
CA ASN A 388 35.39 0.89 11.02
C ASN A 388 35.78 0.21 9.68
N GLU A 389 36.67 -0.77 9.74
CA GLU A 389 37.15 -1.52 8.58
C GLU A 389 36.05 -2.45 8.06
N ASN A 390 35.38 -3.16 8.97
CA ASN A 390 34.32 -4.10 8.66
C ASN A 390 32.92 -3.48 8.62
N PHE A 391 32.81 -2.16 8.83
CA PHE A 391 31.54 -1.42 8.87
C PHE A 391 30.54 -2.05 9.88
N ILE A 392 30.96 -2.18 11.13
CA ILE A 392 30.11 -2.70 12.22
C ILE A 392 29.76 -1.57 13.18
N ILE A 393 28.47 -1.44 13.49
CA ILE A 393 27.92 -0.54 14.51
C ILE A 393 27.22 -1.34 15.61
N LYS A 394 26.91 -0.69 16.74
CA LYS A 394 25.97 -1.23 17.72
C LYS A 394 24.61 -1.48 17.06
N PRO A 395 23.89 -2.56 17.44
CA PRO A 395 22.61 -2.93 16.83
C PRO A 395 21.42 -2.07 17.30
N PHE A 396 21.70 -0.96 17.97
CA PHE A 396 20.74 0.06 18.43
C PHE A 396 21.49 1.41 18.53
N PRO A 397 20.80 2.55 18.35
CA PRO A 397 21.40 3.86 18.49
C PRO A 397 21.71 4.12 19.96
N GLU A 398 22.82 4.80 20.20
CA GLU A 398 23.23 5.25 21.53
C GLU A 398 22.36 6.42 21.99
N ILE A 399 22.00 7.31 21.05
CA ILE A 399 21.15 8.49 21.28
C ILE A 399 20.10 8.60 20.18
N VAL A 400 18.86 8.86 20.59
CA VAL A 400 17.74 9.24 19.71
C VAL A 400 17.29 10.65 20.05
N LYS A 401 17.16 11.51 19.03
CA LYS A 401 16.60 12.86 19.16
C LYS A 401 15.48 13.06 18.13
N ILE A 402 14.31 13.49 18.57
CA ILE A 402 13.12 13.72 17.74
C ILE A 402 12.61 15.14 17.95
N HIS A 403 12.44 15.91 16.87
CA HIS A 403 12.02 17.32 16.92
C HIS A 403 11.28 17.72 15.64
N ARG A 404 10.68 18.91 15.64
CA ARG A 404 10.21 19.56 14.40
C ARG A 404 11.33 20.43 13.84
N SER A 405 11.47 20.50 12.53
CA SER A 405 12.53 21.19 11.80
C SER A 405 11.93 22.14 10.78
N LYS A 406 12.62 23.26 10.54
CA LYS A 406 12.29 24.26 9.54
C LYS A 406 13.50 24.65 8.71
N ASN A 407 13.25 25.23 7.54
CA ASN A 407 14.26 25.71 6.59
C ASN A 407 15.16 24.60 6.02
N LEU A 408 14.60 23.42 5.73
CA LEU A 408 15.33 22.30 5.14
C LEU A 408 15.52 22.49 3.62
N LYS A 409 16.63 21.96 3.13
CA LYS A 409 16.99 21.90 1.70
C LYS A 409 17.02 20.45 1.23
N ILE A 410 15.97 20.03 0.55
CA ILE A 410 15.76 18.65 0.15
C ILE A 410 16.09 18.47 -1.33
N ILE A 411 16.82 17.40 -1.63
CA ILE A 411 17.22 17.04 -2.99
C ILE A 411 16.36 15.85 -3.41
N GLY A 412 15.29 16.12 -4.17
CA GLY A 412 14.49 15.07 -4.78
C GLY A 412 15.27 14.30 -5.85
N THR A 413 15.30 12.98 -5.73
CA THR A 413 15.84 12.06 -6.75
C THR A 413 15.01 10.77 -6.79
N THR A 414 15.40 9.85 -7.68
CA THR A 414 14.72 8.55 -7.88
C THR A 414 15.67 7.42 -7.53
N TYR A 415 15.19 6.22 -7.18
CA TYR A 415 16.07 5.07 -6.89
C TYR A 415 17.09 4.81 -8.01
N LYS A 416 16.65 4.80 -9.27
CA LYS A 416 17.51 4.66 -10.44
C LYS A 416 18.58 5.76 -10.51
N LYS A 417 18.17 7.03 -10.61
CA LYS A 417 19.11 8.18 -10.68
C LYS A 417 20.07 8.28 -9.50
N PHE A 418 19.63 7.96 -8.28
CA PHE A 418 20.52 7.93 -7.12
C PHE A 418 21.59 6.85 -7.27
N SER A 419 21.19 5.65 -7.69
CA SER A 419 22.11 4.53 -7.92
C SER A 419 23.10 4.80 -9.06
N GLU A 420 22.62 5.39 -10.16
CA GLU A 420 23.42 5.77 -11.33
C GLU A 420 24.33 6.98 -11.06
N SER A 421 24.15 7.69 -9.95
CA SER A 421 25.00 8.82 -9.57
C SER A 421 26.39 8.41 -9.06
N PHE A 422 26.66 7.12 -8.90
CA PHE A 422 27.94 6.59 -8.44
C PHE A 422 28.82 6.15 -9.61
N GLY A 423 30.14 6.20 -9.43
CA GLY A 423 31.10 5.73 -10.42
C GLY A 423 30.98 4.23 -10.70
N LEU A 424 31.49 3.80 -11.87
CA LEU A 424 31.56 2.39 -12.21
C LEU A 424 32.83 1.72 -11.67
N ASP A 425 33.90 2.49 -11.50
CA ASP A 425 35.19 1.97 -11.06
C ASP A 425 35.14 1.65 -9.57
N LYS A 426 35.73 0.51 -9.22
CA LYS A 426 35.79 0.05 -7.83
C LYS A 426 36.52 1.07 -6.97
N ASP A 427 35.93 1.38 -5.84
CA ASP A 427 36.55 2.20 -4.80
C ASP A 427 36.88 1.29 -3.60
N THR A 428 38.03 1.51 -2.97
CA THR A 428 38.53 0.62 -1.90
C THR A 428 37.54 0.58 -0.74
N ASN A 429 37.22 -0.64 -0.26
CA ASN A 429 36.22 -0.91 0.80
C ASN A 429 34.74 -0.65 0.44
N PHE A 430 34.45 -0.40 -0.84
CA PHE A 430 33.15 0.10 -1.31
C PHE A 430 32.64 -0.62 -2.57
N ASP A 431 32.93 -1.90 -2.71
CA ASP A 431 32.70 -2.70 -3.92
C ASP A 431 31.88 -3.98 -3.66
N ASN A 432 31.48 -4.68 -4.72
CA ASN A 432 30.67 -5.90 -4.60
C ASN A 432 31.42 -7.08 -3.99
N ASP A 433 32.71 -7.20 -4.25
CA ASP A 433 33.50 -8.33 -3.76
C ASP A 433 33.70 -8.22 -2.25
N THR A 434 33.93 -7.00 -1.74
CA THR A 434 33.97 -6.74 -0.30
C THR A 434 32.61 -6.80 0.36
N PHE A 435 31.53 -6.32 -0.30
CA PHE A 435 30.16 -6.44 0.20
C PHE A 435 29.74 -7.89 0.44
N ASN A 436 30.00 -8.77 -0.53
CA ASN A 436 29.62 -10.19 -0.46
C ASN A 436 30.44 -11.03 0.53
N LYS A 437 31.65 -10.60 0.89
CA LYS A 437 32.51 -11.28 1.88
C LYS A 437 32.10 -11.01 3.34
N ARG A 438 31.23 -10.01 3.59
CA ARG A 438 30.82 -9.59 4.94
C ARG A 438 29.76 -10.55 5.50
N PHE A 439 29.67 -10.63 6.84
CA PHE A 439 28.87 -11.60 7.61
C PHE A 439 27.35 -11.58 7.30
N ILE A 440 26.96 -12.11 6.15
CA ILE A 440 25.58 -12.50 5.84
C ILE A 440 25.45 -13.95 6.33
N ILE A 441 24.61 -14.19 7.34
CA ILE A 441 24.36 -15.54 7.86
C ILE A 441 23.78 -16.39 6.73
N ASN A 442 24.52 -17.36 6.18
CA ASN A 442 24.01 -18.22 5.11
C ASN A 442 23.01 -19.24 5.69
N CYS A 443 21.71 -18.93 5.66
CA CYS A 443 20.67 -19.85 6.13
C CYS A 443 20.32 -20.97 5.13
N ASN A 444 20.76 -20.89 3.86
CA ASN A 444 20.60 -21.97 2.88
C ASN A 444 21.55 -21.81 1.67
N ASN A 445 22.51 -22.73 1.50
CA ASN A 445 23.46 -22.70 0.36
C ASN A 445 22.79 -22.95 -1.01
N LYS A 446 21.52 -23.38 -1.05
CA LYS A 446 20.78 -23.67 -2.29
C LYS A 446 19.97 -22.50 -2.83
N LEU A 447 19.84 -21.41 -2.07
CA LEU A 447 19.12 -20.20 -2.50
C LEU A 447 20.08 -19.01 -2.45
N PRO A 448 20.52 -18.47 -3.60
CA PRO A 448 21.33 -17.26 -3.60
C PRO A 448 20.54 -16.13 -2.93
N ARG A 449 21.12 -15.58 -1.86
CA ARG A 449 20.58 -14.40 -1.20
C ARG A 449 21.01 -13.15 -1.93
N ASP A 450 20.06 -12.24 -1.94
CA ASP A 450 20.23 -10.83 -2.20
C ASP A 450 20.61 -10.41 -3.63
N PHE A 451 19.84 -9.46 -4.17
CA PHE A 451 20.20 -8.73 -5.39
C PHE A 451 20.82 -7.36 -5.06
N ASN A 452 21.22 -7.12 -3.82
CA ASN A 452 21.71 -5.80 -3.37
C ASN A 452 23.19 -5.54 -3.75
N GLU A 453 23.73 -6.19 -4.78
CA GLU A 453 25.04 -5.79 -5.31
C GLU A 453 24.97 -4.36 -5.89
N PHE A 454 26.00 -3.58 -5.62
CA PHE A 454 26.23 -2.27 -6.20
C PHE A 454 26.69 -2.42 -7.64
N VAL A 455 25.81 -2.30 -8.63
CA VAL A 455 26.23 -2.23 -10.04
C VAL A 455 27.18 -1.03 -10.29
N TYR A 456 26.99 0.04 -9.51
CA TYR A 456 27.83 1.25 -9.47
C TYR A 456 28.67 1.26 -8.18
N GLU A 457 29.90 0.76 -8.29
CA GLU A 457 30.79 0.46 -7.16
C GLU A 457 31.57 1.69 -6.66
N GLY A 458 31.72 2.73 -7.48
CA GLY A 458 32.54 3.89 -7.15
C GLY A 458 31.91 4.87 -6.16
N SER A 459 32.66 5.93 -5.88
CA SER A 459 32.20 7.14 -5.20
C SER A 459 31.14 7.90 -6.01
N SER A 460 30.33 8.70 -5.33
CA SER A 460 29.33 9.57 -5.97
C SER A 460 29.99 10.63 -6.88
N LEU A 461 29.35 10.86 -8.03
CA LEU A 461 29.75 11.78 -9.09
C LEU A 461 29.00 13.13 -9.01
N TYR A 462 28.24 13.41 -7.94
CA TYR A 462 27.62 14.72 -7.78
C TYR A 462 28.69 15.84 -7.75
N PRO A 463 28.51 16.94 -8.51
CA PRO A 463 29.49 18.02 -8.58
C PRO A 463 29.55 18.85 -7.30
N ASN A 464 28.42 18.99 -6.60
CA ASN A 464 28.35 19.72 -5.33
C ASN A 464 28.95 18.87 -4.19
N LYS A 465 29.92 19.43 -3.46
CA LYS A 465 30.65 18.73 -2.38
C LYS A 465 29.73 18.18 -1.29
N VAL A 466 28.72 18.95 -0.86
CA VAL A 466 27.76 18.52 0.17
C VAL A 466 26.88 17.37 -0.32
N LYS A 467 26.36 17.47 -1.55
CA LYS A 467 25.57 16.38 -2.17
C LYS A 467 26.38 15.08 -2.26
N LYS A 468 27.62 15.20 -2.74
CA LYS A 468 28.55 14.07 -2.87
C LYS A 468 28.84 13.42 -1.52
N LEU A 469 29.13 14.23 -0.50
CA LEU A 469 29.38 13.78 0.87
C LEU A 469 28.19 12.99 1.42
N ILE A 470 26.98 13.56 1.38
CA ILE A 470 25.79 12.93 1.94
C ILE A 470 25.46 11.63 1.19
N ALA A 471 25.55 11.62 -0.15
CA ALA A 471 25.31 10.42 -0.96
C ALA A 471 26.29 9.28 -0.61
N ASN A 472 27.58 9.61 -0.47
CA ASN A 472 28.60 8.64 -0.06
C ASN A 472 28.34 8.11 1.36
N ASN A 473 28.06 8.98 2.33
CA ASN A 473 27.76 8.58 3.70
C ASN A 473 26.51 7.69 3.78
N LEU A 474 25.48 7.96 2.97
CA LEU A 474 24.26 7.16 2.91
C LEU A 474 24.53 5.73 2.39
N LYS A 475 25.32 5.59 1.32
CA LYS A 475 25.71 4.25 0.82
C LYS A 475 26.61 3.52 1.83
N GLN A 476 27.44 4.22 2.59
CA GLN A 476 28.23 3.62 3.69
C GLN A 476 27.34 3.23 4.90
N LEU A 477 26.36 4.06 5.27
CA LEU A 477 25.37 3.75 6.30
C LEU A 477 24.58 2.48 5.96
N TYR A 478 24.18 2.32 4.69
CA TYR A 478 23.50 1.12 4.22
C TYR A 478 24.33 -0.15 4.51
N ILE A 479 25.64 -0.11 4.25
CA ILE A 479 26.55 -1.23 4.56
C ILE A 479 26.59 -1.49 6.07
N PHE A 480 26.71 -0.46 6.91
CA PHE A 480 26.64 -0.61 8.36
C PHE A 480 25.36 -1.30 8.82
N PHE A 481 24.22 -0.93 8.24
CA PHE A 481 22.92 -1.53 8.55
C PHE A 481 22.85 -3.00 8.13
N VAL A 482 23.26 -3.31 6.89
CA VAL A 482 23.32 -4.68 6.35
C VAL A 482 24.31 -5.57 7.13
N ASN A 483 25.32 -5.01 7.78
CA ASN A 483 26.24 -5.80 8.61
C ASN A 483 25.73 -5.97 10.04
N SER A 484 25.08 -4.95 10.61
CA SER A 484 24.94 -4.84 12.07
C SER A 484 23.52 -5.00 12.62
N LEU A 485 22.50 -4.59 11.86
CA LEU A 485 21.12 -4.59 12.36
C LEU A 485 20.50 -6.00 12.30
N ASN A 486 19.63 -6.32 13.26
CA ASN A 486 18.96 -7.62 13.33
C ASN A 486 17.60 -7.64 12.64
N HIS A 487 17.13 -6.50 12.13
CA HIS A 487 15.85 -6.42 11.45
C HIS A 487 15.90 -7.23 10.15
N THR A 488 14.84 -7.99 9.93
CA THR A 488 14.48 -8.93 8.85
C THR A 488 14.58 -8.43 7.41
N GLY A 489 15.09 -7.23 7.16
CA GLY A 489 15.48 -6.78 5.82
C GLY A 489 16.58 -7.64 5.19
N LYS A 490 17.36 -8.38 6.00
CA LYS A 490 18.46 -9.23 5.49
C LYS A 490 18.00 -10.55 4.85
N ASP A 491 16.90 -11.15 5.35
CA ASP A 491 16.73 -12.61 5.24
C ASP A 491 15.34 -13.12 4.82
N THR A 492 14.28 -12.31 4.99
CA THR A 492 12.88 -12.81 4.89
C THR A 492 12.09 -12.31 3.70
N LEU A 493 12.58 -11.30 3.00
CA LEU A 493 11.91 -10.75 1.83
C LEU A 493 12.88 -10.82 0.68
N ILE A 494 12.84 -11.95 -0.02
CA ILE A 494 13.20 -11.90 -1.43
C ILE A 494 12.38 -10.74 -2.00
N LYS A 495 13.02 -9.69 -2.51
CA LYS A 495 12.33 -8.68 -3.30
C LYS A 495 11.85 -9.40 -4.55
N LEU A 496 10.58 -9.76 -4.50
CA LEU A 496 9.93 -10.49 -5.57
C LEU A 496 9.21 -9.47 -6.43
N PRO A 497 9.56 -9.38 -7.72
CA PRO A 497 8.67 -8.69 -8.62
C PRO A 497 7.34 -9.44 -8.60
N SER A 498 6.30 -8.79 -8.08
CA SER A 498 4.97 -9.38 -7.90
C SER A 498 3.90 -8.67 -8.74
N SER A 499 4.26 -7.54 -9.33
CA SER A 499 3.41 -6.67 -10.15
C SER A 499 4.00 -6.48 -11.53
N LEU A 500 3.10 -6.30 -12.49
CA LEU A 500 3.43 -5.79 -13.81
C LEU A 500 3.06 -4.32 -13.84
N SER A 501 3.99 -3.45 -14.22
CA SER A 501 3.76 -2.02 -14.38
C SER A 501 3.91 -1.58 -15.84
N ARG A 502 3.15 -0.57 -16.24
CA ARG A 502 3.22 0.01 -17.58
C ARG A 502 4.15 1.22 -17.57
N GLN A 503 5.17 1.21 -18.43
CA GLN A 503 6.03 2.37 -18.63
C GLN A 503 6.10 2.77 -20.10
N THR A 504 6.12 4.08 -20.34
CA THR A 504 6.40 4.64 -21.67
C THR A 504 7.89 4.86 -21.80
N HIS A 505 8.48 4.25 -22.83
CA HIS A 505 9.88 4.45 -23.16
C HIS A 505 10.01 4.56 -24.68
N PHE A 506 10.67 5.62 -25.15
CA PHE A 506 10.84 5.90 -26.58
C PHE A 506 9.52 5.80 -27.38
N ASP A 507 8.48 6.51 -26.92
CA ASP A 507 7.13 6.56 -27.52
C ASP A 507 6.36 5.24 -27.61
N LYS A 508 6.86 4.17 -26.99
CA LYS A 508 6.19 2.86 -26.92
C LYS A 508 5.77 2.54 -25.49
N SER A 509 4.48 2.28 -25.30
CA SER A 509 3.94 1.76 -24.04
C SER A 509 4.33 0.29 -23.89
N ASN A 510 5.13 -0.02 -22.88
CA ASN A 510 5.65 -1.34 -22.60
C ASN A 510 5.22 -1.81 -21.19
N ILE A 511 5.15 -3.11 -20.97
CA ILE A 511 4.83 -3.70 -19.66
C ILE A 511 6.10 -4.38 -19.11
N TYR A 512 6.40 -4.10 -17.84
CA TYR A 512 7.60 -4.50 -17.12
C TYR A 512 7.25 -5.14 -15.78
N LEU A 513 8.18 -5.87 -15.19
CA LEU A 513 8.15 -6.18 -13.75
C LEU A 513 8.50 -4.91 -12.97
N ASP A 514 7.92 -4.79 -11.77
CA ASP A 514 7.96 -3.56 -10.96
C ASP A 514 9.34 -3.14 -10.43
N PHE A 515 10.40 -3.94 -10.62
CA PHE A 515 11.73 -3.66 -10.06
C PHE A 515 12.87 -3.88 -11.05
N SER A 516 13.88 -3.01 -10.97
CA SER A 516 15.17 -3.12 -11.66
C SER A 516 16.22 -3.69 -10.71
N PRO A 517 17.12 -4.59 -11.16
CA PRO A 517 18.26 -4.99 -10.35
C PRO A 517 19.28 -3.86 -10.12
N VAL A 518 19.26 -2.80 -10.93
CA VAL A 518 20.26 -1.72 -10.91
C VAL A 518 20.17 -0.85 -9.65
N ASP A 519 18.98 -0.70 -9.07
CA ASP A 519 18.67 0.24 -7.99
C ASP A 519 18.17 -0.43 -6.71
N MET A 520 18.28 -1.75 -6.61
CA MET A 520 17.68 -2.49 -5.50
C MET A 520 18.28 -2.14 -4.13
N TRP A 521 19.59 -1.86 -4.08
CA TRP A 521 20.26 -1.42 -2.85
C TRP A 521 19.73 -0.07 -2.37
N SER A 522 19.41 0.86 -3.28
CA SER A 522 18.84 2.17 -2.95
C SER A 522 17.42 2.03 -2.38
N HIS A 523 16.61 1.13 -2.96
CA HIS A 523 15.32 0.76 -2.36
C HIS A 523 15.50 0.18 -0.95
N SER A 524 16.50 -0.69 -0.74
CA SER A 524 16.77 -1.33 0.56
C SER A 524 17.24 -0.31 1.60
N LEU A 525 18.05 0.67 1.21
CA LEU A 525 18.48 1.77 2.08
C LEU A 525 17.26 2.53 2.64
N ILE A 526 16.32 2.94 1.80
CA ILE A 526 15.12 3.68 2.23
C ILE A 526 14.23 2.83 3.14
N GLU A 527 14.13 1.52 2.87
CA GLU A 527 13.43 0.59 3.74
C GLU A 527 14.07 0.52 5.15
N TYR A 528 15.40 0.39 5.23
CA TYR A 528 16.11 0.38 6.52
C TYR A 528 15.91 1.68 7.30
N THR A 529 16.05 2.84 6.65
CA THR A 529 15.90 4.14 7.33
C THR A 529 14.47 4.34 7.83
N ALA A 530 13.47 3.89 7.07
CA ALA A 530 12.08 3.93 7.49
C ALA A 530 11.81 2.96 8.68
N LEU A 531 12.33 1.73 8.63
CA LEU A 531 12.19 0.76 9.71
C LEU A 531 12.79 1.26 11.02
N GLU A 532 14.04 1.73 10.99
CA GLU A 532 14.72 2.25 12.19
C GLU A 532 13.94 3.45 12.76
N SER A 533 13.53 4.39 11.92
CA SER A 533 12.75 5.56 12.35
C SER A 533 11.46 5.15 13.06
N ASN A 534 10.70 4.26 12.43
CA ASN A 534 9.43 3.74 12.92
C ASN A 534 9.56 3.01 14.27
N ILE A 535 10.66 2.26 14.48
CA ILE A 535 10.96 1.62 15.77
C ILE A 535 11.10 2.69 16.85
N TYR A 536 11.92 3.72 16.65
CA TYR A 536 12.18 4.69 17.72
C TYR A 536 11.06 5.72 17.92
N PHE A 537 10.22 5.98 16.91
CA PHE A 537 8.94 6.67 17.13
C PHE A 537 8.03 5.89 18.09
N SER A 538 7.98 4.56 17.96
CA SER A 538 7.15 3.72 18.83
C SER A 538 7.64 3.72 20.29
N TYR A 539 8.96 3.74 20.52
CA TYR A 539 9.52 3.93 21.87
C TYR A 539 9.18 5.31 22.44
N LEU A 540 9.31 6.37 21.64
CA LEU A 540 8.96 7.72 22.09
C LEU A 540 7.50 7.81 22.53
N MET A 541 6.57 7.26 21.75
CA MET A 541 5.15 7.23 22.13
C MET A 541 4.93 6.52 23.46
N TYR A 542 5.59 5.37 23.67
CA TYR A 542 5.52 4.66 24.93
C TYR A 542 6.04 5.52 26.09
N PHE A 543 7.20 6.15 25.93
CA PHE A 543 7.79 7.01 26.98
C PHE A 543 6.90 8.20 27.33
N ILE A 544 6.31 8.86 26.32
CA ILE A 544 5.34 9.95 26.52
C ILE A 544 4.13 9.43 27.31
N SER A 545 3.55 8.29 26.91
CA SER A 545 2.39 7.70 27.58
C SER A 545 2.63 7.32 29.05
N LYS A 546 3.90 7.12 29.43
CA LYS A 546 4.34 6.77 30.78
C LYS A 546 5.00 7.93 31.52
N ASN A 547 4.95 9.15 30.97
CA ASN A 547 5.60 10.34 31.51
C ASN A 547 7.09 10.13 31.83
N ARG A 548 7.78 9.28 31.06
CA ARG A 548 9.21 8.95 31.25
C ARG A 548 10.14 9.91 30.50
N ILE A 549 9.59 10.72 29.59
CA ILE A 549 10.33 11.71 28.80
C ILE A 549 9.53 13.00 28.72
N THR A 550 10.22 14.13 28.66
CA THR A 550 9.61 15.46 28.53
C THR A 550 10.22 16.19 27.35
N TYR A 551 9.45 17.10 26.77
CA TYR A 551 9.93 17.93 25.67
C TYR A 551 10.78 19.08 26.23
N LYS A 552 12.07 19.12 25.86
CA LYS A 552 13.02 20.13 26.33
C LYS A 552 13.92 20.58 25.18
N ASN A 553 14.29 21.87 25.17
CA ASN A 553 15.15 22.45 24.13
C ASN A 553 14.64 22.14 22.71
N ASN A 554 13.32 22.29 22.50
CA ASN A 554 12.63 22.00 21.23
C ASN A 554 12.84 20.57 20.71
N SER A 555 13.07 19.58 21.59
CA SER A 555 13.24 18.18 21.21
C SER A 555 12.84 17.17 22.30
N TYR A 556 12.58 15.95 21.88
CA TYR A 556 12.60 14.76 22.73
C TYR A 556 13.95 14.04 22.53
N THR A 557 14.64 13.73 23.61
CA THR A 557 15.93 13.00 23.55
C THR A 557 15.96 11.88 24.58
N PHE A 558 16.38 10.68 24.16
CA PHE A 558 16.59 9.53 25.03
C PHE A 558 17.77 8.69 24.56
N ASP A 559 18.36 7.95 25.49
CA ASP A 559 19.51 7.09 25.24
C ASP A 559 19.12 5.60 25.19
N TYR A 560 20.10 4.77 24.84
CA TYR A 560 19.94 3.33 24.77
C TYR A 560 19.59 2.66 26.11
N LYS A 561 19.91 3.28 27.26
CA LYS A 561 19.64 2.68 28.58
C LYS A 561 18.14 2.62 28.83
N LEU A 562 17.41 3.66 28.47
CA LEU A 562 15.95 3.70 28.59
C LEU A 562 15.27 2.65 27.67
N ILE A 563 15.87 2.39 26.50
CA ILE A 563 15.42 1.36 25.56
C ILE A 563 15.63 -0.04 26.16
N ILE A 564 16.81 -0.29 26.74
CA ILE A 564 17.12 -1.56 27.42
C ILE A 564 16.16 -1.80 28.59
N ASP A 565 15.91 -0.80 29.44
CA ASP A 565 14.96 -0.91 30.56
C ASP A 565 13.56 -1.34 30.10
N VAL A 566 13.03 -0.72 29.03
CA VAL A 566 11.73 -1.10 28.47
C VAL A 566 11.75 -2.50 27.89
N ASN A 567 12.83 -2.87 27.19
CA ASN A 567 12.97 -4.22 26.66
C ASN A 567 12.94 -5.26 27.78
N GLU A 568 13.63 -5.03 28.88
CA GLU A 568 13.65 -5.96 30.01
C GLU A 568 12.34 -6.01 30.78
N THR A 569 11.73 -4.85 31.05
CA THR A 569 10.51 -4.77 31.87
C THR A 569 9.26 -5.14 31.08
N VAL A 570 8.99 -4.43 29.99
CA VAL A 570 7.80 -4.62 29.16
C VAL A 570 7.92 -5.89 28.32
N GLY A 571 9.11 -6.19 27.80
CA GLY A 571 9.35 -7.41 27.03
C GLY A 571 9.06 -8.67 27.82
N LYS A 572 9.52 -8.78 29.09
CA LYS A 572 9.22 -9.95 29.96
C LYS A 572 7.72 -10.11 30.17
N LYS A 573 7.02 -9.01 30.45
CA LYS A 573 5.56 -9.02 30.62
C LYS A 573 4.86 -9.46 29.34
N ASN A 574 5.25 -8.92 28.19
CA ASN A 574 4.67 -9.26 26.89
C ASN A 574 4.90 -10.72 26.52
N THR A 575 6.10 -11.27 26.76
CA THR A 575 6.40 -12.69 26.55
C THR A 575 5.51 -13.59 27.41
N LYS A 576 5.31 -13.25 28.69
CA LYS A 576 4.40 -14.01 29.56
C LYS A 576 2.96 -13.99 29.04
N LEU A 577 2.44 -12.81 28.69
CA LEU A 577 1.10 -12.67 28.12
C LEU A 577 0.95 -13.44 26.79
N LEU A 578 2.00 -13.45 25.97
CA LEU A 578 2.06 -14.19 24.73
C LEU A 578 2.00 -15.70 24.97
N LEU A 579 2.83 -16.23 25.88
CA LEU A 579 2.83 -17.64 26.22
C LEU A 579 1.50 -18.07 26.84
N ASP A 580 0.89 -17.25 27.69
CA ASP A 580 -0.47 -17.50 28.21
C ASP A 580 -1.54 -17.52 27.11
N ASN A 581 -1.43 -16.62 26.13
CA ASN A 581 -2.33 -16.61 24.98
C ASN A 581 -2.16 -17.87 24.11
N ILE A 582 -0.93 -18.37 23.96
CA ILE A 582 -0.61 -19.53 23.13
C ILE A 582 -1.02 -20.85 23.80
N LEU A 583 -0.68 -21.01 25.08
CA LEU A 583 -0.81 -22.26 25.84
C LEU A 583 -2.20 -22.42 26.47
N ASN A 584 -2.80 -21.32 26.92
CA ASN A 584 -4.05 -21.33 27.70
C ASN A 584 -5.22 -20.67 26.96
N ASP A 585 -5.06 -20.31 25.68
CA ASP A 585 -6.08 -19.63 24.85
C ASP A 585 -6.70 -18.39 25.51
N LYS A 586 -5.90 -17.67 26.33
CA LYS A 586 -6.37 -16.48 27.03
C LYS A 586 -6.37 -15.24 26.12
N VAL A 587 -7.46 -14.47 26.17
CA VAL A 587 -7.51 -13.14 25.55
C VAL A 587 -6.63 -12.17 26.34
N ILE A 588 -5.70 -11.52 25.65
CA ILE A 588 -4.81 -10.55 26.29
C ILE A 588 -5.55 -9.22 26.49
N LYS A 589 -5.69 -8.78 27.75
CA LYS A 589 -6.24 -7.47 28.12
C LYS A 589 -5.09 -6.50 28.42
N VAL A 590 -5.07 -5.37 27.73
CA VAL A 590 -3.99 -4.37 27.82
C VAL A 590 -4.55 -2.96 27.91
N SER A 591 -3.81 -2.08 28.59
CA SER A 591 -4.13 -0.65 28.67
C SER A 591 -3.62 0.07 27.44
N LYS A 592 -4.37 1.05 26.92
CA LYS A 592 -3.95 1.83 25.75
C LYS A 592 -2.71 2.67 26.11
N CYS A 593 -1.67 2.65 25.28
CA CYS A 593 -0.45 3.44 25.49
C CYS A 593 0.23 3.88 24.19
N GLY A 594 -0.53 3.97 23.10
CA GLY A 594 -0.08 4.48 21.82
C GLY A 594 -0.88 3.88 20.66
N ILE A 595 -0.27 3.87 19.49
CA ILE A 595 -0.76 3.27 18.26
C ILE A 595 0.43 2.50 17.68
N TYR A 596 0.30 1.20 17.60
CA TYR A 596 1.38 0.28 17.24
C TYR A 596 0.96 -0.61 16.10
N ARG A 597 1.93 -1.13 15.36
CA ARG A 597 1.76 -2.08 14.27
C ARG A 597 2.33 -3.42 14.73
N ASN A 598 1.48 -4.28 15.27
CA ASN A 598 1.87 -5.60 15.77
C ASN A 598 1.60 -6.67 14.71
N LEU A 599 2.19 -7.86 14.87
CA LEU A 599 2.03 -8.98 13.94
C LEU A 599 1.23 -10.13 14.55
N TYR A 600 0.19 -10.60 13.85
CA TYR A 600 -0.76 -11.61 14.35
C TYR A 600 -0.91 -12.78 13.39
N THR A 601 -1.40 -13.91 13.88
CA THR A 601 -1.86 -15.07 13.11
C THR A 601 -3.37 -15.24 13.32
N PRO A 602 -4.16 -15.43 12.25
CA PRO A 602 -5.58 -15.76 12.38
C PRO A 602 -5.78 -17.13 13.06
N SER A 603 -6.72 -17.25 14.00
CA SER A 603 -7.12 -18.57 14.52
C SER A 603 -7.69 -19.46 13.40
N LYS A 604 -7.43 -20.78 13.49
CA LYS A 604 -8.03 -21.79 12.60
C LYS A 604 -9.47 -22.12 12.97
N THR A 605 -9.86 -21.94 14.23
CA THR A 605 -11.21 -22.19 14.73
C THR A 605 -11.95 -20.87 14.78
N ALA A 606 -13.01 -20.77 13.99
CA ALA A 606 -14.02 -19.72 14.13
C ALA A 606 -14.85 -20.02 15.39
N THR A 607 -14.24 -19.96 16.57
CA THR A 607 -15.00 -19.92 17.82
C THR A 607 -15.52 -18.49 18.03
N MET A 608 -16.64 -18.38 18.74
CA MET A 608 -17.40 -17.14 18.99
C MET A 608 -16.56 -15.96 19.51
N ASP A 609 -15.32 -16.19 19.99
CA ASP A 609 -14.46 -15.20 20.64
C ASP A 609 -13.32 -14.62 19.77
N ASN A 610 -13.16 -15.01 18.50
CA ASN A 610 -12.19 -14.38 17.56
C ASN A 610 -10.76 -14.20 18.13
N ILE A 611 -10.22 -15.19 18.84
CA ILE A 611 -8.88 -15.11 19.42
C ILE A 611 -7.84 -14.98 18.30
N ASN A 612 -7.06 -13.90 18.30
CA ASN A 612 -5.90 -13.75 17.43
C ASN A 612 -4.66 -14.21 18.20
N TYR A 613 -3.84 -15.06 17.56
CA TYR A 613 -2.54 -15.44 18.10
C TYR A 613 -1.46 -14.49 17.55
N TYR A 614 -0.28 -14.45 18.16
CA TYR A 614 0.83 -13.60 17.69
C TYR A 614 1.99 -14.40 17.06
N ILE A 615 1.83 -15.72 16.91
CA ILE A 615 2.76 -16.63 16.23
C ILE A 615 1.98 -17.57 15.32
N ASN A 616 2.61 -18.13 14.28
CA ASN A 616 1.90 -19.03 13.37
C ASN A 616 1.50 -20.35 14.05
N ASP A 617 0.51 -21.05 13.49
CA ASP A 617 -0.08 -22.25 14.11
C ASP A 617 0.91 -23.41 14.25
N GLU A 618 1.86 -23.51 13.32
CA GLU A 618 2.88 -24.54 13.35
C GLU A 618 3.88 -24.32 14.50
N ILE A 619 4.38 -23.08 14.66
CA ILE A 619 5.21 -22.70 15.81
C ILE A 619 4.43 -22.86 17.12
N ARG A 620 3.14 -22.49 17.15
CA ARG A 620 2.27 -22.71 18.31
C ARG A 620 2.21 -24.18 18.72
N ARG A 621 1.98 -25.09 17.77
CA ARG A 621 1.97 -26.54 18.03
C ARG A 621 3.32 -27.05 18.56
N LEU A 622 4.43 -26.53 18.06
CA LEU A 622 5.77 -26.86 18.56
C LEU A 622 5.97 -26.40 20.00
N LEU A 623 5.53 -25.19 20.35
CA LEU A 623 5.61 -24.66 21.71
C LEU A 623 4.74 -25.46 22.69
N ILE A 624 3.51 -25.80 22.32
CA ILE A 624 2.61 -26.62 23.15
C ILE A 624 3.27 -27.96 23.48
N LYS A 625 3.88 -28.64 22.49
CA LYS A 625 4.61 -29.90 22.70
C LYS A 625 5.81 -29.79 23.63
N CYS A 626 6.45 -28.63 23.71
CA CYS A 626 7.58 -28.42 24.61
C CYS A 626 7.10 -28.04 26.02
N ALA A 627 5.90 -27.46 26.15
CA ALA A 627 5.31 -27.03 27.41
C ALA A 627 4.63 -28.17 28.20
N THR A 628 4.33 -29.32 27.60
CA THR A 628 3.64 -30.43 28.29
C THR A 628 4.40 -31.03 29.46
N ASN A 629 5.70 -30.72 29.62
CA ASN A 629 6.55 -31.23 30.70
C ASN A 629 6.96 -30.16 31.73
N GLU A 630 6.65 -28.87 31.50
CA GLU A 630 7.14 -27.76 32.34
C GLU A 630 6.15 -26.59 32.42
N THR A 631 6.04 -25.97 33.60
CA THR A 631 5.21 -24.77 33.82
C THR A 631 6.02 -23.45 33.88
N ASN A 632 7.35 -23.53 33.89
CA ASN A 632 8.23 -22.35 33.93
C ASN A 632 8.60 -21.87 32.52
N TYR A 633 8.23 -20.63 32.18
CA TYR A 633 8.44 -20.05 30.85
C TYR A 633 9.93 -19.95 30.45
N ASP A 634 10.84 -19.61 31.36
CA ASP A 634 12.26 -19.50 31.04
C ASP A 634 12.84 -20.87 30.68
N THR A 635 12.40 -21.93 31.37
CA THR A 635 12.76 -23.32 31.05
C THR A 635 12.19 -23.75 29.70
N ILE A 636 10.95 -23.39 29.37
CA ILE A 636 10.35 -23.66 28.04
C ILE A 636 11.18 -23.00 26.93
N ILE A 637 11.60 -21.74 27.12
CA ILE A 637 12.44 -21.01 26.15
C ILE A 637 13.81 -21.69 26.01
N ASN A 638 14.47 -22.03 27.13
CA ASN A 638 15.78 -22.67 27.11
C ASN A 638 15.75 -24.07 26.48
N ASN A 639 14.75 -24.89 26.83
CA ASN A 639 14.53 -26.21 26.22
C ASN A 639 14.38 -26.09 24.70
N PHE A 640 13.70 -25.04 24.24
CA PHE A 640 13.54 -24.77 22.83
C PHE A 640 14.87 -24.36 22.16
N LEU A 641 15.61 -23.41 22.76
CA LEU A 641 16.90 -22.98 22.22
C LEU A 641 17.88 -24.15 22.08
N VAL A 642 17.94 -25.03 23.09
CA VAL A 642 18.75 -26.25 23.06
C VAL A 642 18.28 -27.22 21.98
N LYS A 643 16.97 -27.50 21.89
CA LYS A 643 16.41 -28.45 20.92
C LYS A 643 16.71 -28.08 19.46
N TYR A 644 16.84 -26.79 19.16
CA TYR A 644 17.11 -26.29 17.80
C TYR A 644 18.55 -25.79 17.61
N ASN A 645 19.49 -26.16 18.48
CA ASN A 645 20.92 -25.81 18.39
C ASN A 645 21.20 -24.29 18.32
N TYR A 646 20.35 -23.45 18.92
CA TYR A 646 20.64 -22.04 19.07
C TYR A 646 21.56 -21.84 20.29
N LYS A 647 22.83 -21.51 20.04
CA LYS A 647 23.77 -21.14 21.11
C LYS A 647 23.25 -19.92 21.87
N ILE A 648 23.06 -20.06 23.17
CA ILE A 648 22.76 -18.93 24.05
C ILE A 648 24.02 -18.05 24.10
N VAL A 649 23.90 -16.80 23.64
CA VAL A 649 24.98 -15.83 23.81
C VAL A 649 24.91 -15.29 25.23
N GLU A 650 25.87 -15.66 26.07
CA GLU A 650 26.01 -15.13 27.43
C GLU A 650 26.01 -13.59 27.41
N ASN A 651 25.38 -12.96 28.39
CA ASN A 651 25.23 -11.49 28.53
C ASN A 651 24.27 -10.77 27.55
N THR A 652 23.34 -11.49 26.90
CA THR A 652 22.22 -10.86 26.17
C THR A 652 20.87 -11.17 26.83
N SER A 653 19.94 -10.20 26.84
CA SER A 653 18.63 -10.39 27.49
C SER A 653 17.87 -11.57 26.87
N SER A 654 17.30 -12.46 27.70
CA SER A 654 16.55 -13.65 27.26
C SER A 654 15.41 -13.36 26.28
N ILE A 655 14.81 -12.16 26.35
CA ILE A 655 13.71 -11.71 25.48
C ILE A 655 14.15 -11.53 24.03
N ILE A 656 15.29 -10.86 23.80
CA ILE A 656 15.83 -10.64 22.45
C ILE A 656 16.16 -11.99 21.82
N GLN A 657 16.69 -12.92 22.60
CA GLN A 657 16.97 -14.28 22.14
C GLN A 657 15.67 -15.02 21.77
N PHE A 658 14.61 -14.88 22.57
CA PHE A 658 13.31 -15.48 22.26
C PHE A 658 12.69 -14.92 20.97
N LEU A 659 12.72 -13.59 20.76
CA LEU A 659 12.21 -12.99 19.51
C LEU A 659 13.03 -13.43 18.29
N LYS A 660 14.36 -13.46 18.41
CA LYS A 660 15.27 -13.94 17.35
C LYS A 660 15.00 -15.40 17.01
N LEU A 661 14.79 -16.24 18.01
CA LEU A 661 14.43 -17.65 17.85
C LEU A 661 13.12 -17.80 17.08
N LEU A 662 12.05 -17.10 17.49
CA LEU A 662 10.76 -17.16 16.80
C LEU A 662 10.87 -16.74 15.34
N MET A 663 11.65 -15.70 15.06
CA MET A 663 11.94 -15.25 13.70
C MET A 663 12.70 -16.31 12.91
N ALA A 664 13.72 -16.94 13.49
CA ALA A 664 14.54 -17.90 12.80
C ALA A 664 13.80 -19.21 12.51
N LEU A 665 12.95 -19.69 13.42
CA LEU A 665 12.02 -20.79 13.16
C LEU A 665 11.07 -20.49 12.01
N ARG A 666 10.53 -19.27 11.98
CA ARG A 666 9.65 -18.85 10.90
C ARG A 666 10.40 -18.85 9.57
N GLN A 667 11.63 -18.35 9.54
CA GLN A 667 12.49 -18.41 8.35
C GLN A 667 12.72 -19.85 7.89
N LEU A 668 13.03 -20.77 8.81
CA LEU A 668 13.19 -22.18 8.49
C LEU A 668 11.92 -22.75 7.84
N GLN A 669 10.73 -22.50 8.39
CA GLN A 669 9.47 -22.99 7.79
C GLN A 669 9.25 -22.47 6.36
N ILE A 670 9.63 -21.22 6.10
CA ILE A 670 9.49 -20.59 4.78
C ILE A 670 10.53 -21.13 3.79
N LEU A 671 11.78 -21.36 4.23
CA LEU A 671 12.93 -21.61 3.36
C LEU A 671 13.29 -23.09 3.21
N VAL A 672 13.03 -23.92 4.23
CA VAL A 672 13.29 -25.37 4.19
C VAL A 672 12.41 -26.00 3.11
N ASP A 673 13.01 -26.87 2.29
CA ASP A 673 12.43 -27.55 1.12
C ASP A 673 11.90 -26.66 -0.01
N SER A 674 11.96 -25.34 0.14
CA SER A 674 11.57 -24.40 -0.91
C SER A 674 12.64 -24.36 -2.00
N LYS A 675 12.26 -24.74 -3.23
CA LYS A 675 13.14 -24.76 -4.41
C LYS A 675 12.98 -23.51 -5.26
N THR A 676 11.81 -22.87 -5.20
CA THR A 676 11.50 -21.69 -6.03
C THR A 676 11.00 -20.53 -5.19
N LYS A 677 11.19 -19.31 -5.73
CA LYS A 677 10.63 -18.07 -5.19
C LYS A 677 9.09 -18.11 -5.12
N LEU A 678 8.46 -18.80 -6.07
CA LEU A 678 7.01 -19.02 -6.09
C LEU A 678 6.54 -19.85 -4.89
N GLU A 679 7.26 -20.93 -4.55
CA GLU A 679 6.97 -21.75 -3.37
C GLU A 679 7.11 -20.95 -2.06
N ILE A 680 8.17 -20.14 -1.95
CA ILE A 680 8.37 -19.23 -0.81
C ILE A 680 7.18 -18.27 -0.67
N SER A 681 6.79 -17.63 -1.77
CA SER A 681 5.65 -16.72 -1.82
C SER A 681 4.34 -17.40 -1.44
N TYR A 682 4.15 -18.64 -1.89
CA TYR A 682 2.93 -19.39 -1.64
C TYR A 682 2.86 -19.78 -0.17
N LYS A 683 3.97 -20.24 0.41
CA LYS A 683 4.11 -20.52 1.85
C LYS A 683 3.77 -19.29 2.69
N LEU A 684 4.27 -18.10 2.34
CA LEU A 684 3.96 -16.84 3.05
C LEU A 684 2.46 -16.51 3.12
N ILE A 685 1.69 -16.89 2.09
CA ILE A 685 0.24 -16.65 2.04
C ILE A 685 -0.60 -17.88 2.40
N SER A 686 0.03 -19.03 2.61
CA SER A 686 -0.62 -20.29 2.97
C SER A 686 -1.30 -20.19 4.33
N LYS A 687 -2.41 -20.89 4.52
CA LYS A 687 -3.22 -20.79 5.76
C LYS A 687 -2.42 -21.14 7.02
N ASP A 688 -1.41 -22.00 6.91
CA ASP A 688 -0.65 -22.50 8.05
C ASP A 688 0.45 -21.54 8.54
N LEU A 689 1.06 -20.79 7.64
CA LEU A 689 2.18 -19.87 7.94
C LEU A 689 1.79 -18.39 7.89
N LYS A 690 0.64 -18.06 7.29
CA LYS A 690 0.22 -16.67 7.09
C LYS A 690 0.09 -15.92 8.41
N MET A 691 0.88 -14.86 8.52
CA MET A 691 0.75 -13.84 9.55
C MET A 691 0.29 -12.53 8.91
N LYS A 692 -0.39 -11.68 9.69
CA LYS A 692 -1.00 -10.43 9.26
C LYS A 692 -0.67 -9.35 10.28
N ALA A 693 0.03 -8.32 9.82
CA ALA A 693 0.25 -7.13 10.63
C ALA A 693 -1.08 -6.36 10.80
N LYS A 694 -1.32 -5.87 12.01
CA LYS A 694 -2.51 -5.09 12.38
C LYS A 694 -2.10 -3.93 13.28
N TYR A 695 -2.84 -2.83 13.19
CA TYR A 695 -2.73 -1.75 14.17
C TYR A 695 -3.42 -2.16 15.48
N ASP A 696 -2.87 -1.70 16.60
CA ASP A 696 -3.41 -1.87 17.96
C ASP A 696 -3.00 -0.68 18.84
N THR A 697 -3.57 -0.57 20.04
CA THR A 697 -3.34 0.53 20.99
C THR A 697 -2.31 0.20 22.08
N PHE A 698 -1.75 -1.01 22.04
CA PHE A 698 -0.71 -1.46 22.94
C PHE A 698 0.39 -2.19 22.14
N PRO A 699 1.66 -2.03 22.50
CA PRO A 699 2.74 -2.62 21.74
C PRO A 699 2.89 -4.10 22.07
N PHE A 700 2.78 -4.93 21.05
CA PHE A 700 3.30 -6.29 21.02
C PHE A 700 4.39 -6.38 19.96
N SER A 701 5.15 -7.47 19.98
CA SER A 701 6.25 -7.64 19.04
C SER A 701 5.76 -7.71 17.59
N HIS A 702 6.58 -7.15 16.70
CA HIS A 702 6.49 -7.40 15.27
C HIS A 702 7.57 -8.40 14.90
N LEU A 703 7.25 -9.70 14.96
CA LEU A 703 8.24 -10.79 14.81
C LEU A 703 8.98 -10.73 13.47
N ASP A 704 8.27 -10.42 12.39
CA ASP A 704 8.85 -10.23 11.05
C ASP A 704 9.67 -8.96 10.92
N ILE A 705 9.86 -8.16 11.96
CA ILE A 705 10.81 -7.03 12.01
C ILE A 705 11.84 -7.26 13.12
N CYS A 706 11.70 -8.31 13.94
CA CYS A 706 12.49 -8.54 15.14
C CYS A 706 12.51 -7.31 16.08
N SER A 707 11.38 -6.60 16.20
CA SER A 707 11.24 -5.47 17.12
C SER A 707 10.18 -5.74 18.18
N LEU A 708 10.45 -5.28 19.41
CA LEU A 708 9.47 -5.30 20.50
C LEU A 708 8.36 -4.30 20.23
N PHE A 709 8.70 -3.06 19.85
CA PHE A 709 7.75 -2.01 19.51
C PHE A 709 7.94 -1.59 18.06
N TYR A 710 6.82 -1.41 17.35
CA TYR A 710 6.84 -0.91 15.98
C TYR A 710 5.58 -0.10 15.72
N THR A 711 5.71 0.98 14.96
CA THR A 711 4.57 1.78 14.48
C THR A 711 4.85 2.29 13.07
N HIS A 712 3.90 2.97 12.44
CA HIS A 712 4.16 3.71 11.21
C HIS A 712 4.14 5.21 11.51
N ALA A 713 5.21 5.89 11.14
CA ALA A 713 5.39 7.33 11.35
C ALA A 713 6.06 8.04 10.15
N THR A 714 6.52 7.32 9.14
CA THR A 714 7.34 7.85 8.03
C THR A 714 6.55 8.21 6.78
N SER A 715 5.21 8.13 6.77
CA SER A 715 4.42 8.40 5.57
C SER A 715 3.05 9.03 5.86
N PRO A 716 3.01 10.21 6.51
CA PRO A 716 1.77 10.89 6.91
C PRO A 716 0.91 11.37 5.74
N MET A 717 1.45 11.55 4.53
CA MET A 717 0.68 12.00 3.37
C MET A 717 -0.21 10.90 2.79
N ARG A 718 0.09 9.63 3.11
CA ARG A 718 -0.59 8.44 2.56
C ARG A 718 -1.11 7.46 3.59
N ARG A 719 -0.90 7.70 4.89
CA ARG A 719 -1.39 6.85 5.99
C ARG A 719 -1.92 7.70 7.14
N PHE A 720 -3.18 7.47 7.50
CA PHE A 720 -3.85 8.22 8.57
C PHE A 720 -3.25 7.93 9.95
N ILE A 721 -2.68 6.74 10.13
CA ILE A 721 -2.01 6.35 11.39
C ILE A 721 -0.82 7.26 11.66
N ASP A 722 0.02 7.52 10.66
CA ASP A 722 1.22 8.35 10.78
C ASP A 722 0.86 9.77 11.21
N ILE A 723 -0.20 10.36 10.65
CA ILE A 723 -0.76 11.66 11.09
C ILE A 723 -1.09 11.64 12.59
N ASN A 724 -1.75 10.57 13.05
CA ASN A 724 -2.11 10.44 14.47
C ASN A 724 -0.92 10.18 15.38
N VAL A 725 0.09 9.43 14.92
CA VAL A 725 1.36 9.23 15.64
C VAL A 725 2.07 10.56 15.84
N HIS A 726 2.12 11.39 14.80
CA HIS A 726 2.71 12.73 14.89
C HIS A 726 1.93 13.65 15.85
N HIS A 727 0.59 13.68 15.78
CA HIS A 727 -0.22 14.45 16.72
C HIS A 727 -0.13 13.92 18.15
N PHE A 728 -0.03 12.61 18.34
CA PHE A 728 0.19 12.00 19.66
C PHE A 728 1.46 12.54 20.31
N ILE A 729 2.52 12.75 19.54
CA ILE A 729 3.82 13.22 20.03
C ILE A 729 3.85 14.74 20.17
N PHE A 730 3.40 15.49 19.16
CA PHE A 730 3.61 16.95 19.07
C PHE A 730 2.38 17.79 19.40
N ASN A 731 1.24 17.17 19.66
CA ASN A 731 0.01 17.81 20.09
C ASN A 731 -0.63 17.05 21.27
N PRO A 732 -0.04 17.10 22.49
CA PRO A 732 -0.49 16.29 23.63
C PRO A 732 -1.97 16.48 24.01
N LYS A 733 -2.54 17.66 23.74
CA LYS A 733 -3.97 17.95 23.99
C LYS A 733 -4.91 17.11 23.11
N SER A 734 -4.41 16.56 22.01
CA SER A 734 -5.19 15.75 21.08
C SER A 734 -5.26 14.26 21.44
N ILE A 735 -4.45 13.77 22.39
CA ILE A 735 -4.33 12.33 22.69
C ILE A 735 -5.70 11.70 23.01
N ASP A 736 -6.49 12.33 23.87
CA ASP A 736 -7.82 11.83 24.24
C ASP A 736 -8.80 11.89 23.06
N TYR A 737 -8.68 12.91 22.21
CA TYR A 737 -9.48 13.00 20.99
C TYR A 737 -9.15 11.86 20.01
N ILE A 738 -7.84 11.61 19.80
CA ILE A 738 -7.35 10.53 18.95
C ILE A 738 -7.89 9.19 19.45
N TYR A 739 -7.77 8.88 20.74
CA TYR A 739 -8.26 7.60 21.27
C TYR A 739 -9.77 7.41 21.18
N ARG A 740 -10.56 8.49 21.28
CA ARG A 740 -12.02 8.44 21.10
C ARG A 740 -12.40 8.26 19.64
N ASN A 741 -11.63 8.82 18.71
CA ASN A 741 -12.00 8.89 17.30
C ASN A 741 -11.32 7.86 16.41
N ILE A 742 -10.22 7.25 16.82
CA ILE A 742 -9.52 6.25 16.02
C ILE A 742 -10.28 4.91 16.03
N ASP A 743 -10.68 4.43 14.85
CA ASP A 743 -11.30 3.13 14.67
C ASP A 743 -10.28 2.15 14.09
N ILE A 744 -9.54 1.48 14.99
CA ILE A 744 -8.48 0.53 14.63
C ILE A 744 -9.02 -0.63 13.77
N THR A 745 -10.26 -1.08 14.04
CA THR A 745 -10.90 -2.15 13.26
C THR A 745 -11.09 -1.71 11.82
N ARG A 746 -11.68 -0.53 11.60
CA ARG A 746 -11.89 0.04 10.27
C ARG A 746 -10.57 0.28 9.54
N ILE A 747 -9.55 0.83 10.20
CA ILE A 747 -8.25 1.09 9.58
C ILE A 747 -7.61 -0.23 9.10
N ASN A 748 -7.67 -1.28 9.92
CA ASN A 748 -7.20 -2.61 9.53
C ASN A 748 -8.02 -3.23 8.39
N MET A 749 -9.31 -2.93 8.28
CA MET A 749 -10.18 -3.35 7.17
C MET A 749 -9.82 -2.61 5.88
N ALA A 750 -9.70 -1.29 5.92
CA ALA A 750 -9.39 -0.43 4.77
C ALA A 750 -8.09 -0.85 4.06
N VAL A 751 -7.05 -1.22 4.81
CA VAL A 751 -5.79 -1.77 4.26
C VAL A 751 -6.01 -3.02 3.40
N ASN A 752 -7.03 -3.83 3.66
CA ASN A 752 -7.32 -5.02 2.83
C ASN A 752 -8.10 -4.66 1.57
N ILE A 753 -8.96 -3.64 1.65
CA ILE A 753 -9.82 -3.18 0.56
C ILE A 753 -8.92 -2.63 -0.57
N GLY A 754 -7.90 -1.83 -0.25
CA GLY A 754 -6.89 -1.37 -1.22
C GLY A 754 -6.10 -2.50 -1.90
N LYS A 755 -5.83 -3.61 -1.20
CA LYS A 755 -5.16 -4.79 -1.78
C LYS A 755 -6.01 -5.48 -2.85
N TYR A 756 -7.33 -5.51 -2.69
CA TYR A 756 -8.21 -6.11 -3.69
C TYR A 756 -8.20 -5.30 -4.98
N ILE A 757 -8.22 -3.97 -4.90
CA ILE A 757 -8.10 -3.13 -6.08
C ILE A 757 -6.75 -3.29 -6.77
N ASN A 758 -5.66 -3.32 -6.00
CA ASN A 758 -4.34 -3.57 -6.56
C ASN A 758 -4.32 -4.93 -7.31
N GLN A 759 -4.98 -5.96 -6.79
CA GLN A 759 -5.15 -7.25 -7.48
C GLN A 759 -5.95 -7.11 -8.78
N LEU A 760 -7.05 -6.36 -8.80
CA LEU A 760 -7.82 -6.12 -10.04
C LEU A 760 -6.98 -5.41 -11.10
N VAL A 761 -6.21 -4.40 -10.70
CA VAL A 761 -5.29 -3.68 -11.60
C VAL A 761 -4.23 -4.63 -12.14
N ASN A 762 -3.61 -5.43 -11.27
CA ASN A 762 -2.61 -6.43 -11.68
C ASN A 762 -3.22 -7.48 -12.62
N SER A 763 -4.46 -7.90 -12.40
CA SER A 763 -5.18 -8.78 -13.32
C SER A 763 -5.33 -8.13 -14.69
N TYR A 764 -5.69 -6.84 -14.74
CA TYR A 764 -5.81 -6.10 -16.00
C TYR A 764 -4.45 -5.95 -16.70
N ARG A 765 -3.38 -5.63 -15.97
CA ARG A 765 -2.01 -5.56 -16.54
C ARG A 765 -1.55 -6.91 -17.08
N PHE A 766 -1.92 -7.99 -16.42
CA PHE A 766 -1.63 -9.33 -16.91
C PHE A 766 -2.37 -9.64 -18.21
N ILE A 767 -3.64 -9.24 -18.36
CA ILE A 767 -4.38 -9.33 -19.63
C ILE A 767 -3.65 -8.56 -20.72
N GLU A 768 -3.32 -7.29 -20.48
CA GLU A 768 -2.60 -6.49 -21.48
C GLU A 768 -1.26 -7.12 -21.89
N PHE A 769 -0.53 -7.66 -20.92
CA PHE A 769 0.73 -8.37 -21.14
C PHE A 769 0.54 -9.60 -22.03
N ILE A 770 -0.51 -10.40 -21.81
CA ILE A 770 -0.84 -11.51 -22.70
C ILE A 770 -1.23 -10.99 -24.08
N SER A 771 -2.07 -9.96 -24.20
CA SER A 771 -2.51 -9.41 -25.50
C SER A 771 -1.34 -8.96 -26.36
N ILE A 772 -0.34 -8.32 -25.75
CA ILE A 772 0.85 -7.81 -26.45
C ILE A 772 1.76 -8.95 -26.93
N ASN A 773 1.85 -10.05 -26.18
CA ASN A 773 2.85 -11.10 -26.41
C ASN A 773 2.28 -12.41 -27.02
N SER A 774 0.98 -12.65 -26.92
CA SER A 774 0.33 -13.89 -27.40
C SER A 774 0.23 -13.98 -28.92
N ASN A 775 0.02 -12.86 -29.61
CA ASN A 775 -0.04 -12.80 -31.09
C ASN A 775 1.26 -13.25 -31.80
N GLN A 776 2.35 -13.46 -31.06
CA GLN A 776 3.63 -13.93 -31.61
C GLN A 776 3.93 -15.41 -31.30
N ASN A 777 3.02 -16.19 -30.71
CA ASN A 777 3.27 -17.57 -30.21
C ASN A 777 4.47 -17.68 -29.25
N LYS A 778 4.81 -16.60 -28.54
CA LYS A 778 6.01 -16.53 -27.69
C LYS A 778 5.73 -16.62 -26.20
N LEU A 779 4.48 -16.46 -25.74
CA LEU A 779 4.17 -16.38 -24.32
C LEU A 779 3.84 -17.75 -23.72
N THR A 780 4.87 -18.55 -23.50
CA THR A 780 4.80 -19.79 -22.73
C THR A 780 5.47 -19.58 -21.38
N MET A 781 4.79 -19.93 -20.29
CA MET A 781 5.31 -19.77 -18.92
C MET A 781 5.08 -21.04 -18.12
N ASN A 782 5.91 -21.27 -17.10
CA ASN A 782 5.77 -22.42 -16.21
C ASN A 782 4.65 -22.16 -15.19
N VAL A 783 3.63 -23.00 -15.24
CA VAL A 783 2.45 -22.94 -14.37
C VAL A 783 2.51 -24.06 -13.35
N LYS A 784 2.26 -23.71 -12.08
CA LYS A 784 2.07 -24.66 -10.98
C LYS A 784 0.65 -24.60 -10.45
N VAL A 785 0.02 -25.74 -10.25
CA VAL A 785 -1.30 -25.81 -9.58
C VAL A 785 -1.07 -25.78 -8.07
N LEU A 786 -1.37 -24.64 -7.45
CA LEU A 786 -1.07 -24.41 -6.03
C LEU A 786 -2.21 -24.83 -5.11
N ASP A 787 -3.46 -24.58 -5.51
CA ASP A 787 -4.64 -24.97 -4.74
C ASP A 787 -5.84 -25.21 -5.66
N LYS A 788 -6.20 -26.49 -5.83
CA LYS A 788 -7.33 -26.90 -6.68
C LYS A 788 -8.68 -26.42 -6.16
N LYS A 789 -8.87 -26.31 -4.84
CA LYS A 789 -10.16 -25.90 -4.26
C LYS A 789 -10.44 -24.42 -4.49
N ARG A 790 -9.39 -23.62 -4.66
CA ARG A 790 -9.47 -22.18 -4.93
C ARG A 790 -9.21 -21.83 -6.39
N ASN A 791 -9.12 -22.82 -7.28
CA ASN A 791 -8.72 -22.65 -8.68
C ASN A 791 -7.45 -21.78 -8.83
N LEU A 792 -6.50 -21.95 -7.92
CA LEU A 792 -5.32 -21.10 -7.79
C LEU A 792 -4.13 -21.75 -8.48
N ILE A 793 -3.57 -21.02 -9.44
CA ILE A 793 -2.30 -21.37 -10.08
C ILE A 793 -1.23 -20.32 -9.75
N GLY A 794 0.02 -20.74 -9.83
CA GLY A 794 1.18 -19.87 -9.77
C GLY A 794 1.93 -19.84 -11.10
N ILE A 795 2.52 -18.69 -11.41
CA ILE A 795 3.34 -18.46 -12.59
C ILE A 795 4.77 -18.20 -12.09
N GLU A 796 5.70 -19.09 -12.41
CA GLU A 796 7.05 -19.05 -11.82
C GLU A 796 7.83 -17.81 -12.25
N GLU A 797 7.76 -17.43 -13.52
CA GLU A 797 8.50 -16.30 -14.10
C GLU A 797 8.03 -14.95 -13.54
N LEU A 798 6.78 -14.87 -13.08
CA LEU A 798 6.19 -13.67 -12.48
C LEU A 798 6.20 -13.70 -10.94
N VAL A 799 6.54 -14.85 -10.34
CA VAL A 799 6.39 -15.12 -8.91
C VAL A 799 5.03 -14.64 -8.38
N ASN A 800 3.98 -14.96 -9.13
CA ASN A 800 2.63 -14.46 -8.86
C ASN A 800 1.59 -15.57 -8.92
N PHE A 801 0.42 -15.31 -8.35
CA PHE A 801 -0.69 -16.24 -8.26
C PHE A 801 -1.94 -15.64 -8.87
N ILE A 802 -2.68 -16.46 -9.61
CA ILE A 802 -3.95 -16.05 -10.19
C ILE A 802 -5.01 -17.13 -9.94
N ALA A 803 -6.19 -16.69 -9.52
CA ALA A 803 -7.36 -17.54 -9.43
C ALA A 803 -8.10 -17.47 -10.76
N LEU A 804 -8.40 -18.64 -11.34
CA LEU A 804 -9.11 -18.76 -12.61
C LEU A 804 -10.53 -19.32 -12.40
N ASN A 805 -11.38 -19.16 -13.42
CA ASN A 805 -12.71 -19.77 -13.43
C ASN A 805 -12.69 -21.29 -13.37
N ASP A 806 -11.79 -21.90 -14.14
CA ASP A 806 -11.64 -23.33 -14.25
C ASP A 806 -10.17 -23.66 -14.48
N ILE A 807 -9.73 -24.76 -13.86
CA ILE A 807 -8.39 -25.32 -14.02
C ILE A 807 -8.44 -26.84 -14.26
N VAL A 808 -9.60 -27.41 -14.59
CA VAL A 808 -9.75 -28.82 -14.93
C VAL A 808 -8.81 -29.19 -16.07
N GLY A 809 -8.05 -30.27 -15.89
CA GLY A 809 -7.06 -30.75 -16.86
C GLY A 809 -5.73 -30.00 -16.85
N ILE A 810 -5.60 -28.88 -16.13
CA ILE A 810 -4.33 -28.17 -15.95
C ILE A 810 -3.43 -28.95 -15.00
N LYS A 811 -2.19 -29.19 -15.41
CA LYS A 811 -1.14 -29.86 -14.63
C LYS A 811 0.07 -28.93 -14.52
N ASP A 812 1.02 -29.26 -13.65
CA ASP A 812 2.27 -28.51 -13.57
C ASP A 812 3.04 -28.62 -14.89
N GLY A 813 3.64 -27.51 -15.31
CA GLY A 813 4.48 -27.42 -16.51
C GLY A 813 4.16 -26.22 -17.39
N TYR A 814 4.72 -26.25 -18.60
CA TYR A 814 4.67 -25.13 -19.53
C TYR A 814 3.31 -24.98 -20.22
N HIS A 815 2.77 -23.77 -20.16
CA HIS A 815 1.50 -23.42 -20.79
C HIS A 815 1.65 -22.15 -21.61
N SER A 816 1.04 -22.15 -22.80
CA SER A 816 0.86 -20.95 -23.60
C SER A 816 -0.34 -20.17 -23.09
N PHE A 817 -0.11 -18.88 -22.82
CA PHE A 817 -1.14 -17.95 -22.41
C PHE A 817 -1.74 -17.25 -23.62
N THR A 818 -3.06 -17.29 -23.71
CA THR A 818 -3.84 -16.57 -24.71
C THR A 818 -4.99 -15.86 -24.02
N ILE A 819 -5.65 -14.96 -24.74
CA ILE A 819 -6.84 -14.29 -24.26
C ILE A 819 -8.06 -14.79 -25.02
N ASP A 820 -9.12 -15.02 -24.27
CA ASP A 820 -10.42 -15.33 -24.82
C ASP A 820 -11.20 -14.09 -25.25
N LYS A 821 -12.36 -14.34 -25.83
CA LYS A 821 -13.33 -13.33 -26.28
C LYS A 821 -13.90 -12.41 -25.19
N TYR A 822 -13.64 -12.68 -23.91
CA TYR A 822 -14.02 -11.87 -22.74
C TYR A 822 -12.83 -11.14 -22.11
N ASN A 823 -11.68 -11.12 -22.79
CA ASN A 823 -10.43 -10.62 -22.23
C ASN A 823 -9.94 -11.39 -20.99
N LEU A 824 -10.19 -12.70 -20.93
CA LEU A 824 -9.73 -13.55 -19.84
C LEU A 824 -8.60 -14.48 -20.28
N PRO A 825 -7.64 -14.77 -19.38
CA PRO A 825 -6.54 -15.67 -19.69
C PRO A 825 -7.04 -17.11 -19.89
N ILE A 826 -6.68 -17.72 -21.02
CA ILE A 826 -6.81 -19.16 -21.29
C ILE A 826 -5.42 -19.78 -21.37
N LEU A 827 -5.31 -20.95 -20.76
CA LEU A 827 -4.13 -21.79 -20.74
C LEU A 827 -4.28 -22.94 -21.71
N LYS A 828 -3.25 -23.19 -22.51
CA LYS A 828 -3.11 -24.40 -23.32
C LYS A 828 -1.76 -25.03 -23.02
N LYS A 829 -1.73 -26.34 -22.78
CA LYS A 829 -0.46 -27.08 -22.62
C LYS A 829 0.40 -26.82 -23.85
N SER A 830 1.68 -26.54 -23.64
CA SER A 830 2.60 -26.17 -24.71
C SER A 830 3.97 -26.75 -24.46
N ASP A 831 4.56 -27.33 -25.51
CA ASP A 831 5.95 -27.79 -25.52
C ASP A 831 6.87 -26.74 -26.19
N SER A 832 6.39 -25.51 -26.36
CA SER A 832 7.13 -24.40 -26.98
C SER A 832 8.13 -23.77 -26.01
N LYS A 833 9.08 -22.99 -26.56
CA LYS A 833 10.08 -22.26 -25.75
C LYS A 833 9.45 -21.29 -24.76
N VAL A 834 10.05 -21.21 -23.57
CA VAL A 834 9.62 -20.33 -22.47
C VAL A 834 9.86 -18.85 -22.79
N PHE A 835 8.91 -18.01 -22.40
CA PHE A 835 9.03 -16.56 -22.45
C PHE A 835 9.84 -16.05 -21.26
N ASN A 836 11.05 -15.54 -21.52
CA ASN A 836 11.82 -14.91 -20.48
C ASN A 836 11.49 -13.41 -20.36
N ILE A 837 10.67 -13.07 -19.37
CA ILE A 837 10.20 -11.69 -19.14
C ILE A 837 11.36 -10.74 -18.82
N PHE A 838 12.33 -11.17 -18.01
CA PHE A 838 13.46 -10.33 -17.62
C PHE A 838 14.33 -9.94 -18.82
N PHE A 839 14.61 -10.87 -19.75
CA PHE A 839 15.34 -10.54 -20.97
C PHE A 839 14.55 -9.66 -21.93
N HIS A 840 13.23 -9.82 -22.00
CA HIS A 840 12.39 -8.90 -22.76
C HIS A 840 12.53 -7.47 -22.22
N MET A 841 12.57 -7.31 -20.90
CA MET A 841 12.76 -6.00 -20.24
C MET A 841 14.17 -5.45 -20.47
N LEU A 842 15.22 -6.25 -20.24
CA LEU A 842 16.62 -5.82 -20.43
C LEU A 842 16.87 -5.25 -21.82
N LYS A 843 16.23 -5.77 -22.88
CA LYS A 843 16.43 -5.28 -24.26
C LYS A 843 16.23 -3.76 -24.42
N LYS A 844 15.54 -3.12 -23.49
CA LYS A 844 15.19 -1.69 -23.52
C LYS A 844 16.16 -0.80 -22.73
N GLU A 845 17.15 -1.39 -22.04
CA GLU A 845 18.22 -0.68 -21.32
C GLU A 845 19.50 -0.50 -22.17
N SER A 846 20.41 0.37 -21.72
CA SER A 846 21.68 0.62 -22.42
C SER A 846 22.52 -0.66 -22.57
N PRO A 847 23.34 -0.79 -23.63
CA PRO A 847 24.21 -1.97 -23.82
C PRO A 847 25.10 -2.28 -22.61
N ASN A 848 25.62 -1.23 -21.96
CA ASN A 848 26.48 -1.37 -20.77
C ASN A 848 25.70 -1.92 -19.57
N ILE A 849 24.51 -1.34 -19.29
CA ILE A 849 23.62 -1.80 -18.22
C ILE A 849 23.20 -3.25 -18.47
N ARG A 850 22.78 -3.60 -19.70
CA ARG A 850 22.40 -4.97 -20.08
C ARG A 850 23.49 -5.99 -19.78
N LYS A 851 24.73 -5.71 -20.18
CA LYS A 851 25.87 -6.62 -19.99
C LYS A 851 26.16 -6.82 -18.49
N LYS A 852 26.14 -5.76 -17.70
CA LYS A 852 26.38 -5.83 -16.25
C LYS A 852 25.25 -6.54 -15.50
N CYS A 853 23.99 -6.23 -15.82
CA CYS A 853 22.85 -6.98 -15.26
C CYS A 853 22.92 -8.46 -15.63
N GLN A 854 23.34 -8.81 -16.85
CA GLN A 854 23.53 -10.20 -17.23
C GLN A 854 24.62 -10.88 -16.39
N LEU A 855 25.80 -10.28 -16.27
CA LEU A 855 26.91 -10.82 -15.47
C LEU A 855 26.55 -10.96 -13.99
N PHE A 856 25.85 -9.96 -13.46
CA PHE A 856 25.31 -9.97 -12.10
C PHE A 856 24.35 -11.15 -11.90
N LEU A 857 23.42 -11.36 -12.83
CA LEU A 857 22.51 -12.49 -12.76
C LEU A 857 23.22 -13.85 -12.95
N GLU A 858 24.27 -13.92 -13.76
CA GLU A 858 25.10 -15.14 -13.91
C GLU A 858 25.71 -15.53 -12.57
N LYS A 859 26.21 -14.53 -11.82
CA LYS A 859 26.77 -14.69 -10.48
C LYS A 859 25.70 -15.08 -9.46
N ILE A 860 24.54 -14.40 -9.46
CA ILE A 860 23.42 -14.73 -8.55
C ILE A 860 22.92 -16.14 -8.79
N PHE A 861 22.62 -16.50 -10.03
CA PHE A 861 22.01 -17.80 -10.34
C PHE A 861 23.03 -18.94 -10.46
N LEU A 862 24.31 -18.69 -10.17
CA LEU A 862 25.40 -19.66 -10.29
C LEU A 862 25.44 -20.36 -11.67
N VAL A 863 25.17 -19.61 -12.74
CA VAL A 863 25.20 -20.12 -14.12
C VAL A 863 26.37 -19.54 -14.90
N LYS A 864 27.12 -20.39 -15.61
CA LYS A 864 28.29 -19.97 -16.40
C LYS A 864 27.95 -18.99 -17.53
N ILE A 865 26.78 -19.16 -18.17
CA ILE A 865 26.27 -18.29 -19.23
C ILE A 865 24.74 -18.31 -19.14
N ILE A 866 24.05 -17.18 -19.03
CA ILE A 866 22.57 -17.19 -18.96
C ILE A 866 21.93 -17.67 -20.29
N LYS A 867 22.64 -17.65 -21.42
CA LYS A 867 22.16 -18.31 -22.67
C LYS A 867 21.73 -19.76 -22.45
N THR A 868 22.27 -20.45 -21.44
CA THR A 868 21.89 -21.81 -21.06
C THR A 868 20.53 -21.89 -20.34
N ILE A 869 20.12 -20.84 -19.61
CA ILE A 869 18.78 -20.75 -18.97
C ILE A 869 17.68 -20.50 -20.01
N CYS A 870 18.00 -19.87 -21.15
CA CYS A 870 17.03 -19.54 -22.21
C CYS A 870 16.97 -20.57 -23.35
N LYS A 871 17.63 -21.73 -23.22
CA LYS A 871 17.56 -22.85 -24.17
C LYS A 871 16.74 -24.04 -23.68
N THR A 872 16.31 -24.03 -22.42
CA THR A 872 15.23 -24.85 -21.86
C THR A 872 14.02 -23.97 -21.64
#